data_AF-A0A9W6FW21-F1
#
_entry.id   AF-A0A9W6FW21-F1
#
_cell.length_a   1.000
_cell.length_b   1.000
_cell.length_c   1.000
_cell.angle_alpha   90.00
_cell.angle_beta   90.00
_cell.angle_gamma   90.00
#
_symmetry.space_group_name_H-M   'P 1'
#
loop_
_entity.id
_entity.type
_entity.pdbx_description
1 polymer ?
#
loop_
_entity_poly.entity_id
_entity_poly.type
_entity_poly.pdbx_seq_one_letter_code
_entity_poly.pdbx_strand_id
1 'polypeptide(L)'
;MDGVSIPYLPTSLWILAGAMTILILLVVFGFYVAWKIWARDLAETGSDLASLKARKLALEKDVEALREWIQSQKTELERLKTEREDQERIRSVLADLEQQCAIKNQENQTLRNEVGELENQRHHLAQSLEKMQREIGDLDAKRAEAESIESRLAELKSRLEDAQQTLRNLAELEVKLNSLANEKSAMERTIADLESESALARAEANRLKEEVGQSRIEADQIARELMLVRKEKAELGVIVDTLRQEQHALEHSTERLEQKIEDLKASARSAQKEVEKQALQARQATAEAERVSRELASLHKDQQHIETEVDGLNARKAILEQEILRLEGKLGSGSGDGEDPLGAYADLLRKEPLCLKREVFTGIRDDQDESTFLHQVRNALRNEGLVFPSRIIDAFHTSLKCHDINPITVLAGVSGTGKTLLPVRYAELMGMHRLVMAVQPRWDSPQDMFGFYNYLEKEYKATELSRALVRMDPYNYPADQFPMLDCKWTWDRLLLVLIDEMNLARTEYYFSEFLSRLELRRAVKDPSLSTKRSEAEIELDAGPGEQRFRLWVAHNVFFVGTMNEDETTQTLSDKVLDRANVLRFGKPDENARVVRQGNGNHGASEKYLSYKQWRGWLREFKGNDEWAEQVSNWTTRLNAALNRVGRPFGFRVLQAIGHYVANYPRVEDGERFKLAFADQVEQKIIPKIRGIDLSTDNANECLSEVEAIIAELGDRDLSDTFSSARNESRMVGMFQWRGVTRREEEDAPRYAH
;
A
#
# COMPACT_ATOMS: atom_id res chain seq x y z
N MET A 1 61.58 154.74 46.69
CA MET A 1 61.59 154.36 48.11
C MET A 1 61.28 152.87 48.13
N ASP A 2 62.16 151.94 48.42
CA ASP A 2 63.51 151.99 48.99
C ASP A 2 64.35 150.88 48.37
N GLY A 3 65.65 151.15 48.21
CA GLY A 3 66.61 150.22 47.61
C GLY A 3 66.97 149.07 48.55
N VAL A 4 67.08 147.87 47.99
CA VAL A 4 67.74 146.73 48.64
C VAL A 4 68.77 146.18 47.67
N SER A 5 70.04 146.37 48.04
CA SER A 5 71.24 145.85 47.41
C SER A 5 71.36 144.34 47.60
N ILE A 6 71.45 143.59 46.49
CA ILE A 6 71.70 142.14 46.46
C ILE A 6 73.23 141.91 46.46
N PRO A 7 73.79 141.11 47.40
CA PRO A 7 75.21 140.75 47.36
C PRO A 7 75.44 139.59 46.38
N TYR A 8 76.51 139.71 45.58
CA TYR A 8 76.99 138.66 44.68
C TYR A 8 77.47 137.43 45.47
N LEU A 9 76.84 136.27 45.23
CA LEU A 9 77.32 134.96 45.69
C LEU A 9 78.43 134.44 44.76
N PRO A 10 79.49 133.80 45.29
CA PRO A 10 80.61 133.32 44.49
C PRO A 10 80.21 132.17 43.54
N THR A 11 80.72 132.22 42.32
CA THR A 11 80.42 131.30 41.19
C THR A 11 80.69 129.82 41.48
N SER A 12 81.49 129.49 42.50
CA SER A 12 81.76 128.12 42.93
C SER A 12 80.53 127.42 43.51
N LEU A 13 79.59 128.14 44.14
CA LEU A 13 78.39 127.55 44.74
C LEU A 13 77.38 127.08 43.69
N TRP A 14 77.29 127.78 42.55
CA TRP A 14 76.38 127.42 41.45
C TRP A 14 76.83 126.17 40.69
N ILE A 15 78.15 125.99 40.53
CA ILE A 15 78.71 124.79 39.88
C ILE A 15 78.45 123.55 40.76
N LEU A 16 78.55 123.69 42.08
CA LEU A 16 78.32 122.61 43.04
C LEU A 16 76.84 122.21 43.10
N ALA A 17 75.92 123.17 43.05
CA ALA A 17 74.48 122.92 42.96
C ALA A 17 74.07 122.25 41.62
N GLY A 18 74.70 122.67 40.51
CA GLY A 18 74.51 122.04 39.20
C GLY A 18 75.00 120.60 39.14
N ALA A 19 76.17 120.31 39.72
CA ALA A 19 76.70 118.95 39.81
C ALA A 19 75.80 118.04 40.66
N MET A 20 75.26 118.56 41.78
CA MET A 20 74.40 117.79 42.68
C MET A 20 73.03 117.47 42.05
N THR A 21 72.46 118.39 41.27
CA THR A 21 71.20 118.14 40.54
C THR A 21 71.36 117.14 39.40
N ILE A 22 72.48 117.18 38.68
CA ILE A 22 72.81 116.18 37.64
C ILE A 22 72.99 114.79 38.28
N LEU A 23 73.66 114.71 39.44
CA LEU A 23 73.82 113.45 40.17
C LEU A 23 72.46 112.85 40.59
N ILE A 24 71.56 113.67 41.12
CA ILE A 24 70.21 113.23 41.51
C ILE A 24 69.42 112.74 40.29
N LEU A 25 69.48 113.46 39.16
CA LEU A 25 68.82 113.05 37.93
C LEU A 25 69.35 111.72 37.38
N LEU A 26 70.66 111.48 37.47
CA LEU A 26 71.26 110.20 37.06
C LEU A 26 70.81 109.04 37.95
N VAL A 27 70.70 109.26 39.27
CA VAL A 27 70.19 108.24 40.21
C VAL A 27 68.71 107.93 39.94
N VAL A 28 67.88 108.95 39.72
CA VAL A 28 66.46 108.77 39.39
C VAL A 28 66.28 108.06 38.04
N PHE A 29 67.09 108.42 37.04
CA PHE A 29 67.08 107.75 35.74
C PHE A 29 67.53 106.28 35.84
N GLY A 30 68.56 106.00 36.64
CA GLY A 30 68.98 104.62 36.94
C GLY A 30 67.87 103.79 37.58
N PHE A 31 67.15 104.37 38.56
CA PHE A 31 65.99 103.73 39.18
C PHE A 31 64.85 103.49 38.20
N TYR A 32 64.57 104.45 37.32
CA TYR A 32 63.53 104.31 36.30
C TYR A 32 63.83 103.19 35.30
N VAL A 33 65.08 103.09 34.84
CA VAL A 33 65.52 102.02 33.92
C VAL A 33 65.46 100.66 34.62
N ALA A 34 65.94 100.55 35.86
CA ALA A 34 65.87 99.32 36.63
C ALA A 34 64.42 98.86 36.86
N TRP A 35 63.52 99.79 37.21
CA TRP A 35 62.10 99.49 37.37
C TRP A 35 61.44 99.03 36.07
N LYS A 36 61.79 99.64 34.93
CA LYS A 36 61.25 99.27 33.63
C LYS A 36 61.73 97.90 33.16
N ILE A 37 62.98 97.53 33.44
CA ILE A 37 63.52 96.19 33.15
C ILE A 37 62.81 95.15 34.04
N TRP A 38 62.70 95.44 35.34
CA TRP A 38 62.03 94.54 36.29
C TRP A 38 60.55 94.32 35.94
N ALA A 39 59.83 95.37 35.54
CA ALA A 39 58.43 95.26 35.12
C ALA A 39 58.24 94.41 33.85
N ARG A 40 59.21 94.43 32.93
CA ARG A 40 59.17 93.62 31.70
C ARG A 40 59.43 92.14 32.01
N ASP A 41 60.44 91.84 32.82
CA ASP A 41 60.75 90.46 33.24
C ASP A 41 59.60 89.82 34.02
N LEU A 42 58.89 90.60 34.85
CA LEU A 42 57.73 90.13 35.61
C LEU A 42 56.54 89.79 34.71
N ALA A 43 56.36 90.52 33.60
CA ALA A 43 55.29 90.28 32.64
C ALA A 43 55.55 89.01 31.80
N GLU A 44 56.79 88.79 31.36
CA GLU A 44 57.19 87.59 30.60
C GLU A 44 57.11 86.32 31.48
N THR A 45 57.60 86.38 32.72
CA THR A 45 57.48 85.25 33.66
C THR A 45 56.03 84.95 34.08
N GLY A 46 55.17 85.97 34.15
CA GLY A 46 53.74 85.81 34.42
C GLY A 46 53.00 85.07 33.30
N SER A 47 53.31 85.35 32.02
CA SER A 47 52.70 84.65 30.87
C SER A 47 53.14 83.19 30.75
N ASP A 48 54.41 82.90 31.04
CA ASP A 48 54.93 81.53 30.99
C ASP A 48 54.38 80.64 32.12
N LEU A 49 54.16 81.20 33.31
CA LEU A 49 53.55 80.46 34.42
C LEU A 49 52.09 80.09 34.12
N ALA A 50 51.34 80.97 33.45
CA ALA A 50 49.96 80.72 33.05
C ALA A 50 49.87 79.61 31.98
N SER A 51 50.76 79.62 30.98
CA SER A 51 50.81 78.60 29.93
C SER A 51 51.22 77.23 30.49
N LEU A 52 52.17 77.19 31.43
CA LEU A 52 52.57 75.98 32.15
C LEU A 52 51.45 75.40 33.02
N LYS A 53 50.69 76.24 33.73
CA LYS A 53 49.51 75.79 34.50
C LYS A 53 48.43 75.21 33.60
N ALA A 54 48.14 75.85 32.46
CA ALA A 54 47.17 75.35 31.50
C ALA A 54 47.60 73.99 30.92
N ARG A 55 48.89 73.83 30.60
CA ARG A 55 49.43 72.57 30.08
C ARG A 55 49.40 71.46 31.13
N LYS A 56 49.70 71.77 32.39
CA LYS A 56 49.57 70.81 33.51
C LYS A 56 48.14 70.32 33.66
N LEU A 57 47.15 71.22 33.61
CA LEU A 57 45.74 70.87 33.72
C LEU A 57 45.27 69.96 32.56
N ALA A 58 45.74 70.25 31.34
CA ALA A 58 45.46 69.42 30.18
C ALA A 58 46.04 68.00 30.33
N LEU A 59 47.30 67.89 30.78
CA LEU A 59 47.93 66.60 31.05
C LEU A 59 47.23 65.82 32.18
N GLU A 60 46.77 66.48 33.23
CA GLU A 60 46.01 65.84 34.31
C GLU A 60 44.69 65.26 33.78
N LYS A 61 44.00 65.99 32.90
CA LYS A 61 42.78 65.49 32.24
C LYS A 61 43.06 64.31 31.31
N ASP A 62 44.15 64.34 30.55
CA ASP A 62 44.54 63.23 29.68
C ASP A 62 44.90 61.96 30.48
N VAL A 63 45.54 62.11 31.64
CA VAL A 63 45.83 61.01 32.56
C VAL A 63 44.56 60.39 33.13
N GLU A 64 43.56 61.21 33.48
CA GLU A 64 42.26 60.72 33.95
C GLU A 64 41.54 59.92 32.85
N ALA A 65 41.51 60.45 31.61
CA ALA A 65 40.92 59.77 30.47
C ALA A 65 41.61 58.44 30.15
N LEU A 66 42.95 58.38 30.25
CA LEU A 66 43.71 57.14 30.09
C LEU A 66 43.39 56.12 31.19
N ARG A 67 43.17 56.56 32.44
CA ARG A 67 42.77 55.66 33.53
C ARG A 67 41.38 55.08 33.30
N GLU A 68 40.43 55.88 32.87
CA GLU A 68 39.08 55.40 32.50
C GLU A 68 39.14 54.41 31.34
N TRP A 69 39.95 54.70 30.32
CA TRP A 69 40.16 53.78 29.20
C TRP A 69 40.76 52.44 29.64
N ILE A 70 41.79 52.46 30.50
CA ILE A 70 42.40 51.23 31.06
C ILE A 70 41.37 50.42 31.87
N GLN A 71 40.51 51.07 32.65
CA GLN A 71 39.45 50.38 33.38
C GLN A 71 38.44 49.71 32.44
N SER A 72 38.02 50.41 31.39
CA SER A 72 37.14 49.85 30.35
C SER A 72 37.77 48.65 29.64
N GLN A 73 39.06 48.71 29.31
CA GLN A 73 39.75 47.58 28.70
C GLN A 73 39.87 46.39 29.66
N LYS A 74 40.05 46.64 30.96
CA LYS A 74 40.10 45.58 31.97
C LYS A 74 38.76 44.86 32.11
N THR A 75 37.64 45.60 32.11
CA THR A 75 36.30 45.00 32.14
C THR A 75 36.00 44.18 30.89
N GLU A 76 36.44 44.65 29.72
CA GLU A 76 36.25 43.90 28.47
C GLU A 76 37.09 42.61 28.45
N LEU A 77 38.30 42.65 29.01
CA LEU A 77 39.15 41.47 29.15
C LEU A 77 38.54 40.42 30.09
N GLU A 78 37.91 40.85 31.19
CA GLU A 78 37.19 39.94 32.11
C GLU A 78 35.99 39.30 31.41
N ARG A 79 35.22 40.07 30.64
CA ARG A 79 34.11 39.55 29.83
C ARG A 79 34.56 38.52 28.80
N LEU A 80 35.66 38.79 28.08
CA LEU A 80 36.20 37.85 27.10
C LEU A 80 36.74 36.57 27.75
N LYS A 81 37.27 36.64 28.97
CA LYS A 81 37.66 35.45 29.73
C LYS A 81 36.47 34.58 30.09
N THR A 82 35.38 35.17 30.58
CA THR A 82 34.16 34.41 30.91
C THR A 82 33.54 33.77 29.66
N GLU A 83 33.52 34.48 28.54
CA GLU A 83 33.00 33.95 27.28
C GLU A 83 33.85 32.77 26.77
N ARG A 84 35.17 32.84 26.93
CA ARG A 84 36.06 31.72 26.61
C ARG A 84 35.82 30.51 27.50
N GLU A 85 35.61 30.69 28.80
CA GLU A 85 35.29 29.60 29.73
C GLU A 85 33.94 28.93 29.41
N ASP A 86 32.96 29.71 28.96
CA ASP A 86 31.68 29.17 28.47
C ASP A 86 31.85 28.38 27.16
N GLN A 87 32.67 28.89 26.22
CA GLN A 87 32.98 28.17 24.99
C GLN A 87 33.71 26.85 25.25
N GLU A 88 34.64 26.81 26.21
CA GLU A 88 35.34 25.58 26.60
C GLU A 88 34.38 24.56 27.22
N ARG A 89 33.41 25.00 28.04
CA ARG A 89 32.33 24.13 28.56
C ARG A 89 31.42 23.58 27.46
N ILE A 90 31.04 24.41 26.49
CA ILE A 90 30.21 23.96 25.35
C ILE A 90 30.97 22.90 24.55
N ARG A 91 32.27 23.10 24.29
CA ARG A 91 33.10 22.12 23.58
C ARG A 91 33.20 20.79 24.31
N SER A 92 33.32 20.78 25.65
CA SER A 92 33.37 19.51 26.40
C SER A 92 32.05 18.75 26.33
N VAL A 93 30.91 19.44 26.42
CA VAL A 93 29.58 18.82 26.30
C VAL A 93 29.36 18.26 24.89
N LEU A 94 29.81 18.99 23.87
CA LEU A 94 29.68 18.55 22.48
C LEU A 94 30.52 17.30 22.19
N ALA A 95 31.73 17.21 22.75
CA ALA A 95 32.56 16.01 22.66
C ALA A 95 31.93 14.78 23.36
N ASP A 96 31.29 14.98 24.52
CA ASP A 96 30.58 13.89 25.22
C ASP A 96 29.35 13.42 24.43
N LEU A 97 28.59 14.34 23.86
CA LEU A 97 27.46 14.02 22.97
C LEU A 97 27.91 13.28 21.71
N GLU A 98 29.01 13.68 21.09
CA GLU A 98 29.58 12.99 19.93
C GLU A 98 29.97 11.54 20.29
N GLN A 99 30.58 11.32 21.45
CA GLN A 99 30.92 9.99 21.94
C GLN A 99 29.66 9.15 22.20
N GLN A 100 28.63 9.71 22.81
CA GLN A 100 27.35 9.01 23.03
C GLN A 100 26.65 8.65 21.72
N CYS A 101 26.68 9.55 20.73
CA CYS A 101 26.16 9.27 19.39
C CYS A 101 26.93 8.15 18.69
N ALA A 102 28.26 8.09 18.83
CA ALA A 102 29.07 7.01 18.27
C ALA A 102 28.71 5.65 18.88
N ILE A 103 28.54 5.58 20.21
CA ILE A 103 28.12 4.35 20.90
C ILE A 103 26.73 3.90 20.42
N LYS A 104 25.75 4.81 20.40
CA LYS A 104 24.39 4.47 19.93
C LYS A 104 24.35 4.06 18.46
N ASN A 105 25.22 4.62 17.61
CA ASN A 105 25.33 4.19 16.22
C ASN A 105 25.86 2.75 16.12
N GLN A 106 26.82 2.38 16.97
CA GLN A 106 27.34 1.01 17.02
C GLN A 106 26.28 0.02 17.51
N GLU A 107 25.50 0.38 18.52
CA GLU A 107 24.35 -0.42 19.01
C GLU A 107 23.25 -0.58 17.93
N ASN A 108 22.95 0.48 17.18
CA ASN A 108 22.01 0.40 16.06
C ASN A 108 22.54 -0.50 14.95
N GLN A 109 23.85 -0.51 14.71
CA GLN A 109 24.45 -1.38 13.71
C GLN A 109 24.38 -2.85 14.12
N THR A 110 24.57 -3.17 15.41
CA THR A 110 24.37 -4.54 15.91
C THR A 110 22.92 -4.99 15.81
N LEU A 111 21.96 -4.13 16.19
CA LEU A 111 20.54 -4.43 16.07
C LEU A 111 20.10 -4.65 14.62
N ARG A 112 20.63 -3.87 13.67
CA ARG A 112 20.37 -4.06 12.24
C ARG A 112 20.87 -5.41 11.73
N ASN A 113 22.02 -5.86 12.21
CA ASN A 113 22.54 -7.18 11.84
C ASN A 113 21.66 -8.30 12.40
N GLU A 114 21.21 -8.20 13.66
CA GLU A 114 20.28 -9.16 14.26
C GLU A 114 18.93 -9.22 13.53
N VAL A 115 18.37 -8.06 13.16
CA VAL A 115 17.14 -8.00 12.36
C VAL A 115 17.36 -8.66 10.98
N GLY A 116 18.50 -8.43 10.34
CA GLY A 116 18.85 -9.08 9.08
C GLY A 116 18.95 -10.61 9.20
N GLU A 117 19.51 -11.13 10.29
CA GLU A 117 19.52 -12.57 10.57
C GLU A 117 18.11 -13.13 10.78
N LEU A 118 17.27 -12.43 11.54
CA LEU A 118 15.88 -12.83 11.77
C LEU A 118 15.04 -12.79 10.48
N GLU A 119 15.27 -11.83 9.59
CA GLU A 119 14.61 -11.75 8.29
C GLU A 119 15.01 -12.93 7.39
N ASN A 120 16.29 -13.31 7.38
CA ASN A 120 16.77 -14.49 6.67
C ASN A 120 16.14 -15.78 7.21
N GLN A 121 16.04 -15.92 8.53
CA GLN A 121 15.36 -17.05 9.17
C GLN A 121 13.88 -17.09 8.78
N ARG A 122 13.20 -15.94 8.80
CA ARG A 122 11.80 -15.82 8.35
C ARG A 122 11.64 -16.22 6.90
N HIS A 123 12.57 -15.84 6.02
CA HIS A 123 12.53 -16.23 4.61
C HIS A 123 12.68 -17.74 4.43
N HIS A 124 13.60 -18.38 5.14
CA HIS A 124 13.75 -19.84 5.11
C HIS A 124 12.52 -20.59 5.63
N LEU A 125 11.91 -20.10 6.71
CA LEU A 125 10.66 -20.65 7.24
C LEU A 125 9.50 -20.49 6.24
N ALA A 126 9.39 -19.33 5.59
CA ALA A 126 8.38 -19.09 4.57
C ALA A 126 8.52 -20.02 3.37
N GLN A 127 9.74 -20.23 2.86
CA GLN A 127 10.01 -21.19 1.79
C GLN A 127 9.67 -22.63 2.20
N SER A 128 9.95 -23.01 3.45
CA SER A 128 9.62 -24.33 3.98
C SER A 128 8.11 -24.53 4.11
N LEU A 129 7.38 -23.52 4.56
CA LEU A 129 5.91 -23.51 4.60
C LEU A 129 5.31 -23.64 3.20
N GLU A 130 5.84 -22.93 2.22
CA GLU A 130 5.37 -23.00 0.84
C GLU A 130 5.59 -24.40 0.25
N LYS A 131 6.73 -25.03 0.55
CA LYS A 131 6.99 -26.43 0.18
C LYS A 131 5.99 -27.38 0.84
N MET A 132 5.74 -27.22 2.13
CA MET A 132 4.78 -28.04 2.88
C MET A 132 3.34 -27.87 2.35
N GLN A 133 2.95 -26.65 1.98
CA GLN A 133 1.64 -26.37 1.36
C GLN A 133 1.48 -27.05 0.01
N ARG A 134 2.54 -27.10 -0.82
CA ARG A 134 2.51 -27.86 -2.08
C ARG A 134 2.37 -29.36 -1.82
N GLU A 135 3.10 -29.90 -0.85
CA GLU A 135 2.98 -31.32 -0.47
C GLU A 135 1.57 -31.67 0.06
N ILE A 136 0.94 -30.77 0.82
CA ILE A 136 -0.46 -30.92 1.25
C ILE A 136 -1.40 -30.92 0.04
N GLY A 137 -1.22 -29.99 -0.90
CA GLY A 137 -2.02 -29.94 -2.14
C GLY A 137 -1.90 -31.22 -2.98
N ASP A 138 -0.71 -31.80 -3.08
CA ASP A 138 -0.49 -33.08 -3.78
C ASP A 138 -1.16 -34.25 -3.05
N LEU A 139 -1.20 -34.24 -1.72
CA LEU A 139 -1.90 -35.25 -0.92
C LEU A 139 -3.42 -35.13 -1.04
N ASP A 140 -3.96 -33.92 -1.07
CA ASP A 140 -5.39 -33.68 -1.29
C ASP A 140 -5.82 -34.12 -2.70
N ALA A 141 -4.99 -33.89 -3.72
CA ALA A 141 -5.23 -34.39 -5.07
C ALA A 141 -5.27 -35.93 -5.11
N LYS A 142 -4.31 -36.60 -4.46
CA LYS A 142 -4.29 -38.07 -4.33
C LYS A 142 -5.51 -38.60 -3.55
N ARG A 143 -5.97 -37.87 -2.54
CA ARG A 143 -7.16 -38.22 -1.78
C ARG A 143 -8.43 -38.14 -2.62
N ALA A 144 -8.56 -37.10 -3.45
CA ALA A 144 -9.67 -36.96 -4.40
C ALA A 144 -9.67 -38.08 -5.46
N GLU A 145 -8.49 -38.49 -5.94
CA GLU A 145 -8.37 -39.66 -6.83
C GLU A 145 -8.81 -40.96 -6.14
N ALA A 146 -8.43 -41.16 -4.88
CA ALA A 146 -8.85 -42.33 -4.09
C ALA A 146 -10.37 -42.37 -3.89
N GLU A 147 -11.01 -41.24 -3.55
CA GLU A 147 -12.47 -41.14 -3.42
C GLU A 147 -13.19 -41.44 -4.75
N SER A 148 -12.63 -41.00 -5.88
CA SER A 148 -13.15 -41.34 -7.22
C SER A 148 -13.07 -42.85 -7.51
N ILE A 149 -11.97 -43.49 -7.09
CA ILE A 149 -11.79 -44.94 -7.23
C ILE A 149 -12.77 -45.70 -6.33
N GLU A 150 -13.00 -45.26 -5.10
CA GLU A 150 -13.98 -45.86 -4.19
C GLU A 150 -15.41 -45.76 -4.74
N SER A 151 -15.78 -44.61 -5.32
CA SER A 151 -17.07 -44.43 -5.99
C SER A 151 -17.25 -45.41 -7.15
N ARG A 152 -16.22 -45.58 -8.00
CA ARG A 152 -16.23 -46.56 -9.10
C ARG A 152 -16.31 -48.00 -8.59
N LEU A 153 -15.64 -48.31 -7.48
CA LEU A 153 -15.71 -49.62 -6.83
C LEU A 153 -17.12 -49.91 -6.28
N ALA A 154 -17.78 -48.91 -5.70
CA ALA A 154 -19.17 -49.03 -5.24
C ALA A 154 -20.13 -49.29 -6.43
N GLU A 155 -19.95 -48.58 -7.54
CA GLU A 155 -20.74 -48.80 -8.76
C GLU A 155 -20.53 -50.21 -9.33
N LEU A 156 -19.29 -50.68 -9.41
CA LEU A 156 -18.96 -52.02 -9.87
C LEU A 156 -19.52 -53.12 -8.96
N LYS A 157 -19.52 -52.90 -7.64
CA LYS A 157 -20.15 -53.83 -6.68
C LYS A 157 -21.66 -53.93 -6.90
N SER A 158 -22.36 -52.80 -7.09
CA SER A 158 -23.79 -52.80 -7.40
C SER A 158 -24.09 -53.54 -8.71
N ARG A 159 -23.30 -53.31 -9.77
CA ARG A 159 -23.45 -54.05 -11.05
C ARG A 159 -23.20 -55.54 -10.90
N LEU A 160 -22.27 -55.94 -10.02
CA LEU A 160 -22.01 -57.36 -9.73
C LEU A 160 -23.19 -58.00 -8.99
N GLU A 161 -23.78 -57.31 -8.02
CA GLU A 161 -24.97 -57.77 -7.29
C GLU A 161 -26.16 -57.94 -8.24
N ASP A 162 -26.39 -56.98 -9.14
CA ASP A 162 -27.43 -57.08 -10.17
C ASP A 162 -27.19 -58.29 -11.09
N ALA A 163 -25.95 -58.46 -11.57
CA ALA A 163 -25.58 -59.60 -12.40
C ALA A 163 -25.79 -60.94 -11.67
N GLN A 164 -25.42 -61.04 -10.40
CA GLN A 164 -25.66 -62.23 -9.57
C GLN A 164 -27.16 -62.52 -9.41
N GLN A 165 -27.97 -61.47 -9.25
CA GLN A 165 -29.42 -61.64 -9.14
C GLN A 165 -30.02 -62.12 -10.48
N THR A 166 -29.54 -61.62 -11.62
CA THR A 166 -29.98 -62.13 -12.93
C THR A 166 -29.61 -63.61 -13.14
N LEU A 167 -28.43 -64.03 -12.69
CA LEU A 167 -27.99 -65.43 -12.72
C LEU A 167 -28.86 -66.33 -11.85
N ARG A 168 -29.26 -65.88 -10.66
CA ARG A 168 -30.21 -66.61 -9.80
C ARG A 168 -31.58 -66.75 -10.46
N ASN A 169 -32.10 -65.67 -11.05
CA ASN A 169 -33.38 -65.71 -11.77
C ASN A 169 -33.33 -66.66 -12.97
N LEU A 170 -32.21 -66.71 -13.71
CA LEU A 170 -32.00 -67.66 -14.80
C LEU A 170 -31.97 -69.12 -14.31
N ALA A 171 -31.30 -69.39 -13.20
CA ALA A 171 -31.27 -70.73 -12.60
C ALA A 171 -32.68 -71.18 -12.15
N GLU A 172 -33.49 -70.29 -11.56
CA GLU A 172 -34.88 -70.60 -11.23
C GLU A 172 -35.74 -70.88 -12.46
N LEU A 173 -35.53 -70.13 -13.55
CA LEU A 173 -36.22 -70.38 -14.83
C LEU A 173 -35.82 -71.72 -15.43
N GLU A 174 -34.56 -72.13 -15.33
CA GLU A 174 -34.07 -73.41 -15.82
C GLU A 174 -34.68 -74.59 -15.04
N VAL A 175 -34.83 -74.46 -13.72
CA VAL A 175 -35.56 -75.43 -12.89
C VAL A 175 -37.03 -75.53 -13.32
N LYS A 176 -37.70 -74.40 -13.56
CA LYS A 176 -39.10 -74.37 -14.05
C LYS A 176 -39.23 -74.97 -15.45
N LEU A 177 -38.26 -74.75 -16.32
CA LEU A 177 -38.26 -75.32 -17.67
C LEU A 177 -38.10 -76.85 -17.63
N ASN A 178 -37.24 -77.35 -16.75
CA ASN A 178 -37.06 -78.78 -16.53
C ASN A 178 -38.30 -79.44 -15.90
N SER A 179 -38.99 -78.78 -14.97
CA SER A 179 -40.25 -79.31 -14.42
C SER A 179 -41.35 -79.37 -15.48
N LEU A 180 -41.49 -78.33 -16.30
CA LEU A 180 -42.46 -78.31 -17.40
C LEU A 180 -42.12 -79.34 -18.49
N ALA A 181 -40.84 -79.59 -18.77
CA ALA A 181 -40.41 -80.64 -19.70
C ALA A 181 -40.77 -82.04 -19.17
N ASN A 182 -40.60 -82.27 -17.86
CA ASN A 182 -41.01 -83.52 -17.22
C ASN A 182 -42.53 -83.70 -17.24
N GLU A 183 -43.30 -82.65 -16.91
CA GLU A 183 -44.77 -82.67 -17.01
C GLU A 183 -45.24 -82.97 -18.44
N LYS A 184 -44.63 -82.32 -19.44
CA LYS A 184 -44.91 -82.60 -20.85
C LYS A 184 -44.64 -84.07 -21.20
N SER A 185 -43.50 -84.62 -20.78
CA SER A 185 -43.17 -86.03 -21.05
C SER A 185 -44.12 -87.02 -20.35
N ALA A 186 -44.65 -86.66 -19.18
CA ALA A 186 -45.64 -87.45 -18.46
C ALA A 186 -47.02 -87.38 -19.15
N MET A 187 -47.41 -86.20 -19.67
CA MET A 187 -48.60 -86.03 -20.49
C MET A 187 -48.51 -86.81 -21.81
N GLU A 188 -47.35 -86.82 -22.47
CA GLU A 188 -47.14 -87.60 -23.70
C GLU A 188 -47.26 -89.11 -23.45
N ARG A 189 -46.76 -89.62 -22.31
CA ARG A 189 -46.94 -91.04 -21.93
C ARG A 189 -48.38 -91.38 -21.62
N THR A 190 -49.10 -90.52 -20.89
CA THR A 190 -50.53 -90.76 -20.60
C THR A 190 -51.38 -90.70 -21.85
N ILE A 191 -51.06 -89.85 -22.82
CA ILE A 191 -51.70 -89.87 -24.15
C ILE A 191 -51.43 -91.21 -24.86
N ALA A 192 -50.20 -91.71 -24.85
CA ALA A 192 -49.85 -92.99 -25.47
C ALA A 192 -50.55 -94.20 -24.80
N ASP A 193 -50.65 -94.20 -23.47
CA ASP A 193 -51.35 -95.25 -22.72
C ASP A 193 -52.88 -95.21 -23.00
N LEU A 194 -53.49 -94.02 -23.05
CA LEU A 194 -54.90 -93.84 -23.41
C LEU A 194 -55.20 -94.23 -24.87
N GLU A 195 -54.27 -93.99 -25.79
CA GLU A 195 -54.37 -94.45 -27.19
C GLU A 195 -54.32 -95.98 -27.28
N SER A 196 -53.47 -96.63 -26.48
CA SER A 196 -53.37 -98.10 -26.38
C SER A 196 -54.64 -98.72 -25.76
N GLU A 197 -55.15 -98.13 -24.67
CA GLU A 197 -56.42 -98.55 -24.06
C GLU A 197 -57.61 -98.36 -25.00
N SER A 198 -57.67 -97.25 -25.75
CA SER A 198 -58.69 -97.02 -26.77
C SER A 198 -58.63 -98.06 -27.90
N ALA A 199 -57.43 -98.49 -28.29
CA ALA A 199 -57.24 -99.52 -29.30
C ALA A 199 -57.68 -100.91 -28.81
N LEU A 200 -57.36 -101.27 -27.56
CA LEU A 200 -57.81 -102.51 -26.91
C LEU A 200 -59.34 -102.54 -26.71
N ALA A 201 -59.94 -101.44 -26.24
CA ALA A 201 -61.39 -101.32 -26.10
C ALA A 201 -62.13 -101.38 -27.45
N ARG A 202 -61.56 -100.82 -28.51
CA ARG A 202 -62.10 -100.95 -29.89
C ARG A 202 -62.00 -102.39 -30.42
N ALA A 203 -60.94 -103.11 -30.09
CA ALA A 203 -60.78 -104.52 -30.46
C ALA A 203 -61.78 -105.43 -29.72
N GLU A 204 -62.01 -105.16 -28.42
CA GLU A 204 -62.96 -105.91 -27.59
C GLU A 204 -64.43 -105.60 -27.99
N ALA A 205 -64.75 -104.34 -28.32
CA ALA A 205 -66.07 -103.96 -28.84
C ALA A 205 -66.40 -104.61 -30.19
N ASN A 206 -65.41 -104.78 -31.07
CA ASN A 206 -65.58 -105.48 -32.35
C ASN A 206 -65.77 -106.99 -32.15
N ARG A 207 -65.02 -107.60 -31.22
CA ARG A 207 -65.14 -109.02 -30.88
C ARG A 207 -66.50 -109.36 -30.25
N LEU A 208 -67.01 -108.53 -29.34
CA LEU A 208 -68.35 -108.69 -28.75
C LEU A 208 -69.47 -108.52 -29.79
N LYS A 209 -69.26 -107.71 -30.83
CA LYS A 209 -70.21 -107.56 -31.95
C LYS A 209 -70.32 -108.84 -32.80
N GLU A 210 -69.21 -109.57 -32.94
CA GLU A 210 -69.12 -110.84 -33.65
C GLU A 210 -69.70 -112.01 -32.82
N GLU A 211 -69.43 -112.03 -31.51
CA GLU A 211 -69.95 -113.06 -30.58
C GLU A 211 -71.47 -112.95 -30.34
N VAL A 212 -72.06 -111.75 -30.39
CA VAL A 212 -73.53 -111.55 -30.36
C VAL A 212 -74.21 -112.00 -31.67
N GLY A 213 -73.50 -111.93 -32.80
CA GLY A 213 -74.00 -112.41 -34.10
C GLY A 213 -74.08 -113.94 -34.17
N GLN A 214 -73.12 -114.64 -33.57
CA GLN A 214 -73.06 -116.11 -33.55
C GLN A 214 -73.97 -116.72 -32.47
N SER A 215 -74.08 -116.09 -31.30
CA SER A 215 -74.95 -116.55 -30.20
C SER A 215 -76.45 -116.50 -30.55
N ARG A 216 -76.86 -115.71 -31.56
CA ARG A 216 -78.25 -115.63 -32.05
C ARG A 216 -78.62 -116.77 -33.01
N ILE A 217 -77.63 -117.46 -33.59
CA ILE A 217 -77.83 -118.58 -34.53
C ILE A 217 -77.72 -119.93 -33.80
N GLU A 218 -76.94 -120.01 -32.72
CA GLU A 218 -76.76 -121.25 -31.93
C GLU A 218 -77.83 -121.47 -30.84
N ALA A 219 -78.54 -120.42 -30.40
CA ALA A 219 -79.64 -120.54 -29.44
C ALA A 219 -80.87 -121.30 -30.00
N ASP A 220 -81.05 -121.35 -31.32
CA ASP A 220 -82.13 -122.13 -31.97
C ASP A 220 -81.76 -123.62 -32.18
N GLN A 221 -80.49 -124.02 -31.98
CA GLN A 221 -80.01 -125.39 -32.22
C GLN A 221 -79.53 -126.13 -30.94
N ILE A 222 -79.04 -125.44 -29.91
CA ILE A 222 -78.46 -126.04 -28.67
C ILE A 222 -79.52 -126.20 -27.56
N ALA A 223 -80.76 -126.50 -27.93
CA ALA A 223 -81.80 -126.99 -27.02
C ALA A 223 -81.89 -128.53 -26.99
N ARG A 224 -81.03 -129.25 -27.73
CA ARG A 224 -81.23 -130.70 -27.96
C ARG A 224 -80.17 -131.69 -27.51
N GLU A 225 -78.89 -131.34 -27.31
CA GLU A 225 -77.88 -132.40 -27.13
C GLU A 225 -76.82 -132.11 -26.06
N LEU A 226 -77.25 -132.26 -24.80
CA LEU A 226 -76.48 -132.93 -23.76
C LEU A 226 -74.97 -132.56 -23.63
N MET A 227 -74.55 -131.98 -22.51
CA MET A 227 -74.51 -132.72 -21.24
C MET A 227 -73.97 -134.17 -21.38
N LEU A 228 -72.78 -134.35 -21.94
CA LEU A 228 -71.97 -135.53 -21.60
C LEU A 228 -70.51 -135.29 -21.96
N VAL A 229 -69.62 -135.73 -21.08
CA VAL A 229 -68.16 -135.71 -21.24
C VAL A 229 -67.51 -134.44 -20.67
N ARG A 230 -67.48 -134.27 -19.34
CA ARG A 230 -66.57 -134.97 -18.41
C ARG A 230 -65.10 -134.86 -18.86
N LYS A 231 -64.31 -134.12 -18.08
CA LYS A 231 -63.57 -134.71 -16.96
C LYS A 231 -62.38 -135.50 -17.49
N GLU A 232 -61.33 -134.77 -17.78
CA GLU A 232 -59.92 -135.16 -17.73
C GLU A 232 -59.18 -133.80 -17.73
N LYS A 233 -58.18 -133.51 -16.91
CA LYS A 233 -57.28 -134.32 -16.10
C LYS A 233 -56.21 -133.29 -15.70
N ALA A 234 -56.30 -132.73 -14.49
CA ALA A 234 -55.57 -133.29 -13.36
C ALA A 234 -54.11 -133.56 -13.72
N GLU A 235 -53.21 -132.63 -13.37
CA GLU A 235 -52.06 -132.89 -12.50
C GLU A 235 -51.15 -131.66 -12.35
N LEU A 236 -50.65 -131.49 -11.11
CA LEU A 236 -49.48 -130.69 -10.72
C LEU A 236 -49.69 -129.22 -10.29
N GLY A 237 -50.59 -129.05 -9.31
CA GLY A 237 -50.23 -128.23 -8.16
C GLY A 237 -49.28 -129.02 -7.22
N VAL A 238 -48.50 -128.28 -6.42
CA VAL A 238 -47.83 -128.69 -5.15
C VAL A 238 -46.28 -128.76 -5.14
N ILE A 239 -45.51 -128.64 -6.23
CA ILE A 239 -44.04 -128.90 -6.11
C ILE A 239 -43.08 -127.70 -6.07
N VAL A 240 -43.43 -126.44 -6.32
CA VAL A 240 -42.37 -125.41 -6.37
C VAL A 240 -42.66 -124.08 -5.66
N ASP A 241 -43.75 -124.01 -4.89
CA ASP A 241 -44.01 -122.90 -3.97
C ASP A 241 -43.11 -122.88 -2.71
N THR A 242 -42.20 -123.84 -2.55
CA THR A 242 -41.41 -123.95 -1.31
C THR A 242 -39.92 -123.67 -1.44
N LEU A 243 -39.37 -123.34 -2.62
CA LEU A 243 -37.90 -123.37 -2.73
C LEU A 243 -37.13 -122.14 -3.21
N ARG A 244 -37.70 -121.06 -3.75
CA ARG A 244 -36.84 -119.90 -4.13
C ARG A 244 -37.42 -118.51 -3.87
N GLN A 245 -38.40 -118.44 -2.97
CA GLN A 245 -38.83 -117.20 -2.31
C GLN A 245 -37.83 -116.71 -1.24
N GLU A 246 -36.81 -117.51 -0.89
CA GLU A 246 -35.81 -117.15 0.13
C GLU A 246 -34.44 -116.69 -0.45
N GLN A 247 -34.16 -116.88 -1.74
CA GLN A 247 -32.79 -116.66 -2.26
C GLN A 247 -32.55 -115.30 -2.94
N HIS A 248 -33.57 -114.62 -3.50
CA HIS A 248 -33.35 -113.38 -4.30
C HIS A 248 -33.55 -112.05 -3.55
N ALA A 249 -34.13 -112.08 -2.34
CA ALA A 249 -34.51 -110.87 -1.59
C ALA A 249 -33.40 -110.32 -0.68
N LEU A 250 -32.31 -111.07 -0.44
CA LEU A 250 -31.26 -110.70 0.53
C LEU A 250 -29.92 -110.27 -0.08
N GLU A 251 -29.65 -110.50 -1.36
CA GLU A 251 -28.34 -110.17 -1.96
C GLU A 251 -28.30 -108.79 -2.69
N HIS A 252 -29.43 -108.21 -3.11
CA HIS A 252 -29.42 -106.94 -3.86
C HIS A 252 -29.59 -105.67 -2.98
N SER A 253 -29.97 -105.82 -1.71
CA SER A 253 -30.13 -104.70 -0.76
C SER A 253 -28.81 -104.26 -0.13
N THR A 254 -27.81 -105.16 -0.10
CA THR A 254 -26.46 -104.93 0.43
C THR A 254 -25.60 -104.10 -0.52
N GLU A 255 -25.67 -104.32 -1.84
CA GLU A 255 -24.87 -103.56 -2.83
C GLU A 255 -25.32 -102.08 -3.00
N ARG A 256 -26.61 -101.75 -2.77
CA ARG A 256 -27.11 -100.37 -2.90
C ARG A 256 -26.80 -99.47 -1.70
N LEU A 257 -26.45 -100.04 -0.54
CA LEU A 257 -26.09 -99.27 0.66
C LEU A 257 -24.60 -98.94 0.72
N GLU A 258 -23.73 -99.76 0.14
CA GLU A 258 -22.29 -99.49 0.07
C GLU A 258 -21.94 -98.35 -0.89
N GLN A 259 -22.63 -98.22 -2.04
CA GLN A 259 -22.47 -97.08 -2.96
C GLN A 259 -22.88 -95.73 -2.34
N LYS A 260 -23.83 -95.71 -1.41
CA LYS A 260 -24.34 -94.48 -0.78
C LYS A 260 -23.44 -93.96 0.34
N ILE A 261 -22.58 -94.79 0.91
CA ILE A 261 -21.59 -94.43 1.94
C ILE A 261 -20.33 -93.81 1.31
N GLU A 262 -19.96 -94.23 0.09
CA GLU A 262 -18.80 -93.71 -0.64
C GLU A 262 -19.04 -92.26 -1.14
N ASP A 263 -20.23 -91.97 -1.69
CA ASP A 263 -20.59 -90.63 -2.21
C ASP A 263 -20.79 -89.57 -1.11
N LEU A 264 -21.26 -89.98 0.07
CA LEU A 264 -21.40 -89.08 1.24
C LEU A 264 -20.04 -88.72 1.85
N LYS A 265 -19.02 -89.60 1.77
CA LYS A 265 -17.64 -89.29 2.20
C LYS A 265 -16.93 -88.31 1.26
N ALA A 266 -17.27 -88.30 -0.03
CA ALA A 266 -16.74 -87.35 -1.01
C ALA A 266 -17.29 -85.93 -0.79
N SER A 267 -18.59 -85.79 -0.49
CA SER A 267 -19.21 -84.49 -0.20
C SER A 267 -18.70 -83.87 1.10
N ALA A 268 -18.45 -84.67 2.14
CA ALA A 268 -17.89 -84.21 3.42
C ALA A 268 -16.46 -83.63 3.31
N ARG A 269 -15.61 -84.18 2.43
CA ARG A 269 -14.23 -83.67 2.22
C ARG A 269 -14.18 -82.34 1.45
N SER A 270 -15.17 -82.05 0.61
CA SER A 270 -15.26 -80.76 -0.10
C SER A 270 -15.74 -79.63 0.82
N ALA A 271 -16.72 -79.91 1.69
CA ALA A 271 -17.23 -78.96 2.67
C ALA A 271 -16.17 -78.59 3.74
N GLN A 272 -15.29 -79.53 4.10
CA GLN A 272 -14.26 -79.29 5.11
C GLN A 272 -13.13 -78.36 4.64
N LYS A 273 -12.83 -78.31 3.33
CA LYS A 273 -11.88 -77.34 2.74
C LYS A 273 -12.44 -75.92 2.65
N GLU A 274 -13.74 -75.76 2.45
CA GLU A 274 -14.37 -74.43 2.37
C GLU A 274 -14.51 -73.80 3.78
N VAL A 275 -14.73 -74.62 4.81
CA VAL A 275 -14.77 -74.19 6.21
C VAL A 275 -13.38 -73.77 6.73
N GLU A 276 -12.30 -74.44 6.33
CA GLU A 276 -10.92 -74.03 6.67
C GLU A 276 -10.53 -72.69 6.00
N LYS A 277 -10.98 -72.45 4.77
CA LYS A 277 -10.74 -71.20 4.04
C LYS A 277 -11.50 -70.01 4.64
N GLN A 278 -12.75 -70.22 5.07
CA GLN A 278 -13.54 -69.19 5.76
C GLN A 278 -13.02 -68.92 7.19
N ALA A 279 -12.49 -69.93 7.89
CA ALA A 279 -11.87 -69.75 9.21
C ALA A 279 -10.56 -68.94 9.16
N LEU A 280 -9.79 -69.03 8.07
CA LEU A 280 -8.57 -68.23 7.88
C LEU A 280 -8.89 -66.74 7.58
N GLN A 281 -9.92 -66.48 6.78
CA GLN A 281 -10.39 -65.11 6.50
C GLN A 281 -11.02 -64.44 7.73
N ALA A 282 -11.75 -65.20 8.54
CA ALA A 282 -12.30 -64.69 9.81
C ALA A 282 -11.20 -64.32 10.82
N ARG A 283 -10.09 -65.09 10.87
CA ARG A 283 -8.92 -64.78 11.72
C ARG A 283 -8.13 -63.55 11.28
N GLN A 284 -8.08 -63.27 9.98
CA GLN A 284 -7.44 -62.06 9.46
C GLN A 284 -8.28 -60.82 9.77
N ALA A 285 -9.59 -60.89 9.60
CA ALA A 285 -10.50 -59.80 9.94
C ALA A 285 -10.53 -59.47 11.45
N THR A 286 -10.44 -60.48 12.33
CA THR A 286 -10.37 -60.24 13.78
C THR A 286 -9.03 -59.66 14.22
N ALA A 287 -7.91 -60.06 13.60
CA ALA A 287 -6.60 -59.47 13.88
C ALA A 287 -6.50 -57.99 13.43
N GLU A 288 -7.18 -57.64 12.33
CA GLU A 288 -7.25 -56.28 11.83
C GLU A 288 -8.17 -55.41 12.69
N ALA A 289 -9.30 -55.94 13.16
CA ALA A 289 -10.17 -55.29 14.15
C ALA A 289 -9.46 -55.04 15.49
N GLU A 290 -8.65 -55.98 15.98
CA GLU A 290 -7.86 -55.81 17.20
C GLU A 290 -6.69 -54.81 17.04
N ARG A 291 -6.19 -54.63 15.82
CA ARG A 291 -5.17 -53.60 15.51
C ARG A 291 -5.81 -52.21 15.49
N VAL A 292 -6.94 -52.05 14.81
CA VAL A 292 -7.70 -50.79 14.76
C VAL A 292 -8.21 -50.40 16.15
N SER A 293 -8.65 -51.37 16.96
CA SER A 293 -9.07 -51.11 18.34
C SER A 293 -7.89 -50.66 19.24
N ARG A 294 -6.68 -51.17 19.01
CA ARG A 294 -5.46 -50.70 19.69
C ARG A 294 -5.01 -49.31 19.23
N GLU A 295 -5.12 -49.00 17.93
CA GLU A 295 -4.86 -47.65 17.39
C GLU A 295 -5.88 -46.63 17.91
N LEU A 296 -7.17 -47.01 18.02
CA LEU A 296 -8.20 -46.19 18.67
C LEU A 296 -7.90 -45.95 20.15
N ALA A 297 -7.42 -46.96 20.87
CA ALA A 297 -7.06 -46.82 22.28
C ALA A 297 -5.84 -45.91 22.50
N SER A 298 -4.84 -45.92 21.60
CA SER A 298 -3.72 -44.98 21.66
C SER A 298 -4.16 -43.55 21.32
N LEU A 299 -4.97 -43.38 20.28
CA LEU A 299 -5.53 -42.07 19.90
C LEU A 299 -6.40 -41.47 21.01
N HIS A 300 -7.18 -42.28 21.72
CA HIS A 300 -7.97 -41.81 22.86
C HIS A 300 -7.10 -41.36 24.04
N LYS A 301 -5.96 -42.02 24.23
CA LYS A 301 -4.98 -41.65 25.26
C LYS A 301 -4.24 -40.36 24.89
N ASP A 302 -3.93 -40.18 23.61
CA ASP A 302 -3.33 -38.95 23.10
C ASP A 302 -4.33 -37.78 23.16
N GLN A 303 -5.61 -38.03 22.86
CA GLN A 303 -6.68 -37.05 23.02
C GLN A 303 -6.84 -36.61 24.48
N GLN A 304 -6.85 -37.55 25.44
CA GLN A 304 -6.86 -37.21 26.87
C GLN A 304 -5.62 -36.44 27.30
N HIS A 305 -4.44 -36.78 26.75
CA HIS A 305 -3.21 -36.06 27.05
C HIS A 305 -3.26 -34.61 26.55
N ILE A 306 -3.75 -34.41 25.32
CA ILE A 306 -3.94 -33.07 24.73
C ILE A 306 -4.99 -32.27 25.52
N GLU A 307 -6.10 -32.87 25.95
CA GLU A 307 -7.07 -32.20 26.82
C GLU A 307 -6.43 -31.77 28.15
N THR A 308 -5.62 -32.62 28.78
CA THR A 308 -4.90 -32.23 30.00
C THR A 308 -3.84 -31.14 29.77
N GLU A 309 -3.20 -31.09 28.60
CA GLU A 309 -2.29 -30.00 28.23
C GLU A 309 -3.06 -28.70 27.96
N VAL A 310 -4.21 -28.76 27.29
CA VAL A 310 -5.09 -27.61 27.04
C VAL A 310 -5.61 -27.05 28.36
N ASP A 311 -6.04 -27.90 29.29
CA ASP A 311 -6.45 -27.47 30.63
C ASP A 311 -5.27 -26.87 31.43
N GLY A 312 -4.09 -27.46 31.30
CA GLY A 312 -2.85 -26.93 31.88
C GLY A 312 -2.46 -25.56 31.32
N LEU A 313 -2.59 -25.38 30.00
CA LEU A 313 -2.34 -24.11 29.31
C LEU A 313 -3.39 -23.05 29.65
N ASN A 314 -4.66 -23.44 29.78
CA ASN A 314 -5.74 -22.55 30.22
C ASN A 314 -5.55 -22.12 31.69
N ALA A 315 -5.11 -23.01 32.57
CA ALA A 315 -4.75 -22.65 33.93
C ALA A 315 -3.54 -21.70 33.97
N ARG A 316 -2.53 -21.92 33.12
CA ARG A 316 -1.37 -21.03 32.98
C ARG A 316 -1.76 -19.66 32.43
N LYS A 317 -2.68 -19.63 31.47
CA LYS A 317 -3.27 -18.41 30.92
C LYS A 317 -4.01 -17.62 32.01
N ALA A 318 -4.84 -18.28 32.82
CA ALA A 318 -5.55 -17.64 33.92
C ALA A 318 -4.58 -17.07 34.98
N ILE A 319 -3.50 -17.78 35.30
CA ILE A 319 -2.45 -17.30 36.22
C ILE A 319 -1.73 -16.08 35.62
N LEU A 320 -1.36 -16.12 34.33
CA LEU A 320 -0.73 -15.00 33.64
C LEU A 320 -1.66 -13.79 33.51
N GLU A 321 -2.95 -13.99 33.27
CA GLU A 321 -3.96 -12.92 33.26
C GLU A 321 -4.10 -12.29 34.65
N GLN A 322 -4.01 -13.08 35.72
CA GLN A 322 -4.03 -12.58 37.09
C GLN A 322 -2.72 -11.84 37.45
N GLU A 323 -1.58 -12.29 36.91
CA GLU A 323 -0.28 -11.62 37.06
C GLU A 323 -0.23 -10.30 36.26
N ILE A 324 -0.86 -10.25 35.06
CA ILE A 324 -1.06 -9.04 34.27
C ILE A 324 -1.93 -8.05 35.04
N LEU A 325 -3.08 -8.47 35.58
CA LEU A 325 -3.94 -7.63 36.43
C LEU A 325 -3.20 -7.10 37.67
N ARG A 326 -2.31 -7.91 38.26
CA ARG A 326 -1.48 -7.52 39.39
C ARG A 326 -0.36 -6.55 38.99
N LEU A 327 0.20 -6.69 37.79
CA LEU A 327 1.20 -5.78 37.22
C LEU A 327 0.56 -4.46 36.78
N GLU A 328 -0.65 -4.49 36.22
CA GLU A 328 -1.48 -3.32 35.92
C GLU A 328 -1.87 -2.56 37.20
N GLY A 329 -2.26 -3.28 38.26
CA GLY A 329 -2.52 -2.69 39.58
C GLY A 329 -1.27 -2.10 40.27
N LYS A 330 -0.08 -2.61 39.93
CA LYS A 330 1.21 -2.08 40.44
C LYS A 330 1.77 -0.94 39.57
N LEU A 331 1.46 -0.89 38.27
CA LEU A 331 1.74 0.26 37.41
C LEU A 331 0.73 1.41 37.61
N GLY A 332 -0.47 1.12 38.12
CA GLY A 332 -1.49 2.12 38.47
C GLY A 332 -1.34 2.80 39.84
N SER A 333 -0.28 2.49 40.61
CA SER A 333 0.00 3.13 41.91
C SER A 333 1.26 3.99 41.89
N GLY A 334 1.43 4.75 40.81
CA GLY A 334 2.32 5.90 40.72
C GLY A 334 1.50 7.14 40.34
N SER A 335 1.06 7.87 41.36
CA SER A 335 0.69 9.29 41.41
C SER A 335 0.50 10.05 40.08
N GLY A 336 -0.74 10.45 39.79
CA GLY A 336 -1.08 11.48 38.80
C GLY A 336 -2.58 11.78 38.80
N ASP A 337 -2.97 12.90 39.40
CA ASP A 337 -4.32 13.45 39.41
C ASP A 337 -4.91 13.59 38.00
N GLY A 338 -6.16 13.15 37.79
CA GLY A 338 -7.10 13.64 36.78
C GLY A 338 -6.55 14.16 35.44
N GLU A 339 -5.68 13.41 34.75
CA GLU A 339 -5.15 13.83 33.45
C GLU A 339 -6.25 13.81 32.38
N ASP A 340 -6.46 14.97 31.74
CA ASP A 340 -7.23 15.16 30.51
C ASP A 340 -6.85 14.07 29.48
N PRO A 341 -7.77 13.18 29.07
CA PRO A 341 -7.49 12.12 28.08
C PRO A 341 -6.90 12.65 26.76
N LEU A 342 -7.14 13.93 26.45
CA LEU A 342 -6.66 14.61 25.24
C LEU A 342 -5.32 15.35 25.45
N GLY A 343 -4.77 15.33 26.67
CA GLY A 343 -3.51 16.01 27.02
C GLY A 343 -2.32 15.54 26.20
N ALA A 344 -2.26 14.25 25.90
CA ALA A 344 -1.24 13.64 25.02
C ALA A 344 -1.26 14.20 23.58
N TYR A 345 -2.33 14.89 23.17
CA TYR A 345 -2.52 15.44 21.83
C TYR A 345 -2.49 16.97 21.80
N ALA A 346 -1.99 17.61 22.85
CA ALA A 346 -1.98 19.06 22.97
C ALA A 346 -1.33 19.76 21.76
N ASP A 347 -0.17 19.29 21.29
CA ASP A 347 0.48 19.82 20.08
C ASP A 347 -0.41 19.69 18.82
N LEU A 348 -1.10 18.57 18.62
CA LEU A 348 -1.97 18.37 17.44
C LEU A 348 -3.21 19.28 17.48
N LEU A 349 -3.87 19.34 18.64
CA LEU A 349 -5.22 19.92 18.78
C LEU A 349 -5.17 21.42 19.11
N ARG A 350 -4.25 21.85 19.99
CA ARG A 350 -4.22 23.22 20.52
C ARG A 350 -3.33 24.15 19.69
N LYS A 351 -2.24 23.64 19.10
CA LYS A 351 -1.33 24.47 18.32
C LYS A 351 -1.83 24.67 16.90
N GLU A 352 -2.00 25.93 16.51
CA GLU A 352 -2.44 26.28 15.16
C GLU A 352 -1.31 26.05 14.13
N PRO A 353 -1.63 25.50 12.94
CA PRO A 353 -0.66 25.36 11.87
C PRO A 353 -0.37 26.72 11.23
N LEU A 354 0.89 26.99 10.94
CA LEU A 354 1.34 28.27 10.39
C LEU A 354 0.78 28.55 8.99
N CYS A 355 0.43 27.49 8.26
CA CYS A 355 -0.10 27.56 6.89
C CYS A 355 -1.59 27.93 6.80
N LEU A 356 -2.36 27.80 7.88
CA LEU A 356 -3.81 28.10 7.90
C LEU A 356 -4.10 29.23 8.88
N LYS A 357 -4.11 30.47 8.38
CA LYS A 357 -4.48 31.66 9.15
C LYS A 357 -5.68 32.36 8.51
N ARG A 358 -6.72 32.64 9.30
CA ARG A 358 -7.93 33.33 8.82
C ARG A 358 -7.63 34.70 8.21
N GLU A 359 -6.68 35.42 8.78
CA GLU A 359 -6.33 36.80 8.44
C GLU A 359 -5.70 36.96 7.05
N VAL A 360 -5.25 35.86 6.43
CA VAL A 360 -4.59 35.89 5.11
C VAL A 360 -5.56 36.34 4.01
N PHE A 361 -6.85 36.02 4.13
CA PHE A 361 -7.85 36.33 3.12
C PHE A 361 -9.04 37.09 3.72
N THR A 362 -9.37 38.24 3.13
CA THR A 362 -10.43 39.15 3.60
C THR A 362 -11.84 38.66 3.26
N GLY A 363 -11.99 37.81 2.24
CA GLY A 363 -13.29 37.27 1.83
C GLY A 363 -13.24 36.29 0.66
N ILE A 364 -14.40 35.72 0.31
CA ILE A 364 -14.55 34.81 -0.84
C ILE A 364 -14.38 35.62 -2.14
N ARG A 365 -13.68 35.06 -3.12
CA ARG A 365 -13.56 35.65 -4.46
C ARG A 365 -14.87 35.53 -5.22
N ASP A 366 -15.21 36.57 -5.98
CA ASP A 366 -16.41 36.58 -6.81
C ASP A 366 -16.36 35.44 -7.84
N ASP A 367 -17.53 34.90 -8.19
CA ASP A 367 -17.62 33.77 -9.13
C ASP A 367 -17.15 34.21 -10.52
N GLN A 368 -16.08 33.58 -11.01
CA GLN A 368 -15.48 33.88 -12.31
C GLN A 368 -15.28 32.58 -13.08
N ASP A 369 -15.42 32.69 -14.40
CA ASP A 369 -15.14 31.59 -15.31
C ASP A 369 -13.67 31.14 -15.23
N GLU A 370 -13.44 29.83 -15.31
CA GLU A 370 -12.12 29.19 -15.21
C GLU A 370 -11.11 29.79 -16.21
N SER A 371 -11.56 30.07 -17.44
CA SER A 371 -10.67 30.56 -18.50
C SER A 371 -10.18 31.98 -18.22
N THR A 372 -11.08 32.82 -17.71
CA THR A 372 -10.76 34.20 -17.31
C THR A 372 -9.78 34.18 -16.14
N PHE A 373 -9.99 33.26 -15.21
CA PHE A 373 -9.11 33.07 -14.06
C PHE A 373 -7.69 32.69 -14.48
N LEU A 374 -7.55 31.65 -15.31
CA LEU A 374 -6.24 31.20 -15.78
C LEU A 374 -5.53 32.30 -16.56
N HIS A 375 -6.26 33.11 -17.32
CA HIS A 375 -5.69 34.27 -18.00
C HIS A 375 -5.12 35.31 -17.01
N GLN A 376 -5.81 35.60 -15.90
CA GLN A 376 -5.30 36.48 -14.85
C GLN A 376 -4.04 35.91 -14.19
N VAL A 377 -4.03 34.61 -13.88
CA VAL A 377 -2.86 33.93 -13.30
C VAL A 377 -1.65 34.02 -14.25
N ARG A 378 -1.84 33.72 -15.54
CA ARG A 378 -0.78 33.83 -16.55
C ARG A 378 -0.21 35.25 -16.63
N ASN A 379 -1.09 36.26 -16.62
CA ASN A 379 -0.67 37.66 -16.66
C ASN A 379 0.07 38.09 -15.38
N ALA A 380 -0.39 37.66 -14.21
CA ALA A 380 0.26 37.97 -12.95
C ALA A 380 1.66 37.35 -12.87
N LEU A 381 1.80 36.07 -13.23
CA LEU A 381 3.11 35.40 -13.31
C LEU A 381 4.06 36.14 -14.26
N ARG A 382 3.57 36.53 -15.45
CA ARG A 382 4.35 37.30 -16.43
C ARG A 382 4.78 38.66 -15.87
N ASN A 383 3.91 39.36 -15.16
CA ASN A 383 4.21 40.65 -14.52
C ASN A 383 5.26 40.53 -13.41
N GLU A 384 5.31 39.39 -12.71
CA GLU A 384 6.34 39.07 -11.71
C GLU A 384 7.69 38.66 -12.35
N GLY A 385 7.78 38.63 -13.68
CA GLY A 385 8.96 38.17 -14.40
C GLY A 385 9.09 36.64 -14.45
N LEU A 386 8.04 35.91 -14.06
CA LEU A 386 7.97 34.46 -14.11
C LEU A 386 7.25 34.01 -15.37
N VAL A 387 8.05 33.66 -16.37
CA VAL A 387 7.52 33.31 -17.69
C VAL A 387 7.48 31.79 -17.83
N PHE A 388 6.26 31.25 -17.88
CA PHE A 388 6.01 29.84 -18.15
C PHE A 388 5.13 29.72 -19.41
N PRO A 389 5.35 28.70 -20.26
CA PRO A 389 4.46 28.43 -21.38
C PRO A 389 3.01 28.22 -20.89
N SER A 390 2.03 28.78 -21.61
CA SER A 390 0.60 28.68 -21.27
C SER A 390 0.17 27.23 -21.03
N ARG A 391 0.70 26.31 -21.85
CA ARG A 391 0.44 24.88 -21.77
C ARG A 391 0.93 24.23 -20.47
N ILE A 392 2.05 24.70 -19.89
CA ILE A 392 2.53 24.18 -18.59
C ILE A 392 1.60 24.60 -17.46
N ILE A 393 1.10 25.83 -17.50
CA ILE A 393 0.13 26.33 -16.52
C ILE A 393 -1.20 25.58 -16.64
N ASP A 394 -1.67 25.34 -17.88
CA ASP A 394 -2.87 24.54 -18.16
C ASP A 394 -2.70 23.10 -17.68
N ALA A 395 -1.54 22.49 -17.98
CA ALA A 395 -1.22 21.14 -17.55
C ALA A 395 -1.19 21.05 -16.02
N PHE A 396 -0.56 22.01 -15.34
CA PHE A 396 -0.48 22.06 -13.87
C PHE A 396 -1.87 22.22 -13.24
N HIS A 397 -2.66 23.17 -13.72
CA HIS A 397 -4.05 23.36 -13.29
C HIS A 397 -4.88 22.07 -13.47
N THR A 398 -4.77 21.43 -14.63
CA THR A 398 -5.47 20.17 -14.94
C THR A 398 -5.03 19.04 -14.02
N SER A 399 -3.73 18.93 -13.72
CA SER A 399 -3.21 17.91 -12.81
C SER A 399 -3.77 18.06 -11.40
N LEU A 400 -3.95 19.29 -10.90
CA LEU A 400 -4.62 19.54 -9.61
C LEU A 400 -6.12 19.20 -9.65
N LYS A 401 -6.82 19.49 -10.76
CA LYS A 401 -8.22 19.08 -10.93
C LYS A 401 -8.38 17.56 -10.93
N CYS A 402 -7.38 16.82 -11.41
CA CYS A 402 -7.39 15.36 -11.46
C CYS A 402 -6.85 14.68 -10.20
N HIS A 403 -6.67 15.40 -9.09
CA HIS A 403 -6.04 14.85 -7.89
C HIS A 403 -6.77 13.64 -7.28
N ASP A 404 -8.07 13.46 -7.55
CA ASP A 404 -8.81 12.28 -7.06
C ASP A 404 -8.35 10.95 -7.69
N ILE A 405 -7.81 10.98 -8.92
CA ILE A 405 -7.25 9.78 -9.58
C ILE A 405 -5.72 9.76 -9.46
N ASN A 406 -5.11 10.95 -9.54
CA ASN A 406 -3.67 11.16 -9.43
C ASN A 406 -3.36 12.07 -8.25
N PRO A 407 -3.25 11.52 -7.03
CA PRO A 407 -3.19 12.30 -5.79
C PRO A 407 -2.02 13.27 -5.70
N ILE A 408 -0.98 13.07 -6.50
CA ILE A 408 0.21 13.92 -6.50
C ILE A 408 0.54 14.44 -7.91
N THR A 409 0.88 15.72 -7.98
CA THR A 409 1.49 16.32 -9.17
C THR A 409 2.97 16.52 -8.91
N VAL A 410 3.83 15.92 -9.73
CA VAL A 410 5.29 15.99 -9.57
C VAL A 410 5.85 16.96 -10.62
N LEU A 411 6.64 17.93 -10.17
CA LEU A 411 7.36 18.87 -11.02
C LEU A 411 8.84 18.45 -11.06
N ALA A 412 9.27 17.93 -12.21
CA ALA A 412 10.61 17.38 -12.41
C ALA A 412 11.44 18.27 -13.33
N GLY A 413 12.73 18.39 -13.09
CA GLY A 413 13.65 19.10 -13.99
C GLY A 413 14.91 19.58 -13.29
N VAL A 414 15.76 20.33 -14.01
CA VAL A 414 17.02 20.86 -13.49
C VAL A 414 16.77 21.93 -12.41
N SER A 415 17.71 22.13 -11.49
CA SER A 415 17.63 23.21 -10.51
C SER A 415 17.51 24.59 -11.19
N GLY A 416 16.79 25.53 -10.55
CA GLY A 416 16.60 26.89 -11.07
C GLY A 416 15.52 27.07 -12.15
N THR A 417 14.75 26.03 -12.50
CA THR A 417 13.67 26.09 -13.51
C THR A 417 12.32 26.60 -12.97
N GLY A 418 12.26 27.03 -11.71
CA GLY A 418 11.03 27.56 -11.09
C GLY A 418 10.06 26.50 -10.55
N LYS A 419 10.48 25.24 -10.38
CA LYS A 419 9.64 24.12 -9.89
C LYS A 419 8.97 24.39 -8.55
N THR A 420 9.69 24.99 -7.60
CA THR A 420 9.14 25.36 -6.28
C THR A 420 8.32 26.64 -6.37
N LEU A 421 8.70 27.57 -7.25
CA LEU A 421 8.09 28.89 -7.35
C LEU A 421 6.72 28.87 -8.03
N LEU A 422 6.54 28.04 -9.06
CA LEU A 422 5.27 27.92 -9.79
C LEU A 422 4.11 27.53 -8.84
N PRO A 423 4.16 26.42 -8.07
CA PRO A 423 3.09 26.05 -7.14
C PRO A 423 2.84 27.08 -6.05
N VAL A 424 3.91 27.70 -5.52
CA VAL A 424 3.83 28.71 -4.46
C VAL A 424 3.08 29.94 -4.96
N ARG A 425 3.50 30.50 -6.11
CA ARG A 425 2.85 31.66 -6.71
C ARG A 425 1.46 31.35 -7.22
N TYR A 426 1.29 30.17 -7.82
CA TYR A 426 -0.01 29.69 -8.22
C TYR A 426 -0.97 29.66 -7.03
N ALA A 427 -0.60 29.08 -5.89
CA ALA A 427 -1.44 29.07 -4.68
C ALA A 427 -1.81 30.50 -4.21
N GLU A 428 -0.82 31.40 -4.17
CA GLU A 428 -1.02 32.80 -3.76
C GLU A 428 -1.97 33.57 -4.70
N LEU A 429 -1.84 33.38 -6.01
CA LEU A 429 -2.69 34.00 -7.03
C LEU A 429 -4.09 33.36 -7.08
N MET A 430 -4.16 32.06 -6.83
CA MET A 430 -5.40 31.30 -6.74
C MET A 430 -6.21 31.67 -5.49
N GLY A 431 -5.58 32.24 -4.46
CA GLY A 431 -6.20 32.44 -3.16
C GLY A 431 -6.35 31.12 -2.38
N MET A 432 -5.35 30.25 -2.48
CA MET A 432 -5.23 29.00 -1.72
C MET A 432 -4.28 29.22 -0.54
N HIS A 433 -4.55 28.55 0.58
CA HIS A 433 -3.51 28.38 1.60
C HIS A 433 -2.40 27.49 1.06
N ARG A 434 -1.19 27.65 1.57
CA ARG A 434 -0.04 26.82 1.16
C ARG A 434 0.77 26.33 2.34
N LEU A 435 1.21 25.08 2.25
CA LEU A 435 2.20 24.48 3.14
C LEU A 435 3.38 24.02 2.30
N VAL A 436 4.58 24.50 2.61
CA VAL A 436 5.81 24.03 1.98
C VAL A 436 6.58 23.21 3.00
N MET A 437 6.91 21.97 2.64
CA MET A 437 7.70 21.07 3.49
C MET A 437 8.88 20.53 2.69
N ALA A 438 10.09 20.69 3.24
CA ALA A 438 11.30 20.16 2.65
C ALA A 438 11.54 18.74 3.17
N VAL A 439 11.67 17.77 2.26
CA VAL A 439 12.01 16.39 2.63
C VAL A 439 13.43 16.34 3.17
N GLN A 440 13.66 15.53 4.20
CA GLN A 440 14.99 15.29 4.73
C GLN A 440 15.55 13.96 4.20
N PRO A 441 16.88 13.83 4.00
CA PRO A 441 17.47 12.59 3.50
C PRO A 441 17.21 11.36 4.38
N ARG A 442 16.88 11.57 5.66
CA ARG A 442 16.62 10.52 6.65
C ARG A 442 15.17 10.05 6.69
N TRP A 443 14.27 10.60 5.88
CA TRP A 443 12.87 10.18 5.89
C TRP A 443 12.75 8.73 5.42
N ASP A 444 12.27 7.87 6.31
CA ASP A 444 12.14 6.44 6.08
C ASP A 444 10.79 5.87 6.54
N SER A 445 9.90 6.72 7.08
CA SER A 445 8.58 6.28 7.53
C SER A 445 7.51 7.38 7.35
N PRO A 446 6.21 7.02 7.37
CA PRO A 446 5.13 8.00 7.35
C PRO A 446 5.15 8.97 8.55
N GLN A 447 5.79 8.58 9.65
CA GLN A 447 5.93 9.41 10.86
C GLN A 447 6.73 10.68 10.60
N ASP A 448 7.66 10.68 9.64
CA ASP A 448 8.38 11.89 9.23
C ASP A 448 7.46 12.94 8.61
N MET A 449 6.37 12.49 7.97
CA MET A 449 5.39 13.35 7.32
C MET A 449 4.29 13.80 8.28
N PHE A 450 3.83 12.92 9.18
CA PHE A 450 2.68 13.18 10.06
C PHE A 450 3.06 13.53 11.52
N GLY A 451 4.24 13.13 11.96
CA GLY A 451 4.66 13.21 13.34
C GLY A 451 4.61 11.86 14.04
N PHE A 452 5.08 11.84 15.29
CA PHE A 452 5.23 10.63 16.08
C PHE A 452 4.87 10.88 17.55
N TYR A 453 4.54 9.80 18.26
CA TYR A 453 4.36 9.87 19.70
C TYR A 453 5.71 9.85 20.44
N ASN A 454 6.00 10.89 21.20
CA ASN A 454 7.19 10.94 22.04
C ASN A 454 6.89 10.27 23.40
N TYR A 455 7.37 9.05 23.59
CA TYR A 455 7.18 8.29 24.83
C TYR A 455 7.79 8.93 26.09
N LEU A 456 8.84 9.75 25.95
CA LEU A 456 9.46 10.44 27.08
C LEU A 456 8.62 11.61 27.57
N GLU A 457 8.07 12.38 26.63
CA GLU A 457 7.23 13.55 26.93
C GLU A 457 5.75 13.19 27.06
N LYS A 458 5.38 11.94 26.74
CA LYS A 458 4.00 11.45 26.66
C LYS A 458 3.09 12.33 25.79
N GLU A 459 3.66 12.88 24.73
CA GLU A 459 2.97 13.81 23.84
C GLU A 459 3.21 13.42 22.37
N TYR A 460 2.15 13.48 21.57
CA TYR A 460 2.22 13.36 20.13
C TYR A 460 2.80 14.63 19.51
N LYS A 461 3.97 14.53 18.90
CA LYS A 461 4.64 15.64 18.19
C LYS A 461 4.15 15.69 16.76
N ALA A 462 3.22 16.59 16.49
CA ALA A 462 2.57 16.73 15.19
C ALA A 462 3.34 17.64 14.25
N THR A 463 3.48 17.21 13.00
CA THR A 463 3.98 18.09 11.93
C THR A 463 2.97 19.18 11.59
N GLU A 464 3.43 20.23 10.89
CA GLU A 464 2.53 21.26 10.36
C GLU A 464 1.46 20.65 9.42
N LEU A 465 1.80 19.58 8.70
CA LEU A 465 0.87 18.88 7.83
C LEU A 465 -0.26 18.23 8.64
N SER A 466 0.04 17.46 9.68
CA SER A 466 -1.00 16.84 10.53
C SER A 466 -1.90 17.87 11.18
N ARG A 467 -1.33 18.96 11.71
CA ARG A 467 -2.10 20.06 12.28
C ARG A 467 -3.03 20.73 11.27
N ALA A 468 -2.59 20.85 10.02
CA ALA A 468 -3.41 21.37 8.92
C ALA A 468 -4.51 20.38 8.52
N LEU A 469 -4.17 19.09 8.33
CA LEU A 469 -5.11 18.06 7.90
C LEU A 469 -6.23 17.84 8.91
N VAL A 470 -5.94 17.82 10.22
CA VAL A 470 -6.96 17.75 11.28
C VAL A 470 -7.98 18.88 11.15
N ARG A 471 -7.53 20.10 10.85
CA ARG A 471 -8.42 21.26 10.71
C ARG A 471 -9.24 21.22 9.43
N MET A 472 -8.62 20.74 8.35
CA MET A 472 -9.25 20.57 7.04
C MET A 472 -10.24 19.40 7.01
N ASP A 473 -10.17 18.45 7.96
CA ASP A 473 -11.07 17.30 8.08
C ASP A 473 -12.46 17.74 8.58
N PRO A 474 -13.51 17.61 7.76
CA PRO A 474 -14.85 18.06 8.14
C PRO A 474 -15.64 17.01 8.93
N TYR A 475 -15.08 15.83 9.18
CA TYR A 475 -15.86 14.69 9.67
C TYR A 475 -15.39 14.08 10.98
N ASN A 476 -14.08 14.00 11.24
CA ASN A 476 -13.58 13.31 12.44
C ASN A 476 -13.54 14.19 13.68
N TYR A 477 -13.52 15.51 13.52
CA TYR A 477 -13.28 16.45 14.61
C TYR A 477 -14.40 17.49 14.74
N PRO A 478 -15.63 17.08 15.13
CA PRO A 478 -16.72 18.02 15.35
C PRO A 478 -16.43 18.92 16.55
N ALA A 479 -16.83 20.19 16.45
CA ALA A 479 -16.57 21.21 17.48
C ALA A 479 -17.15 20.85 18.86
N ASP A 480 -18.23 20.07 18.90
CA ASP A 480 -18.87 19.65 20.16
C ASP A 480 -17.97 18.70 20.98
N GLN A 481 -17.16 17.88 20.30
CA GLN A 481 -16.23 16.94 20.95
C GLN A 481 -14.82 17.53 21.08
N PHE A 482 -14.45 18.43 20.16
CA PHE A 482 -13.13 19.07 20.11
C PHE A 482 -13.27 20.61 20.12
N PRO A 483 -13.70 21.23 21.23
CA PRO A 483 -13.97 22.67 21.28
C PRO A 483 -12.73 23.54 21.11
N MET A 484 -11.53 22.99 21.35
CA MET A 484 -10.24 23.65 21.13
C MET A 484 -9.83 23.72 19.65
N LEU A 485 -10.53 23.00 18.76
CA LEU A 485 -10.20 22.88 17.35
C LEU A 485 -11.11 23.77 16.48
N ASP A 486 -10.60 24.93 16.05
CA ASP A 486 -11.32 25.82 15.13
C ASP A 486 -11.18 25.38 13.66
N CYS A 487 -12.08 24.48 13.22
CA CYS A 487 -11.97 23.80 11.93
C CYS A 487 -12.95 24.31 10.86
N LYS A 488 -14.18 24.68 11.24
CA LYS A 488 -15.32 24.87 10.31
C LYS A 488 -15.08 25.85 9.16
N TRP A 489 -14.28 26.88 9.42
CA TRP A 489 -13.96 27.91 8.41
C TRP A 489 -13.02 27.42 7.31
N THR A 490 -12.28 26.33 7.55
CA THR A 490 -11.29 25.77 6.63
C THR A 490 -11.88 24.80 5.62
N TRP A 491 -13.06 24.22 5.89
CA TRP A 491 -13.67 23.17 5.08
C TRP A 491 -14.04 23.59 3.65
N ASP A 492 -14.21 24.90 3.41
CA ASP A 492 -14.43 25.48 2.08
C ASP A 492 -13.22 26.28 1.57
N ARG A 493 -12.08 26.21 2.28
CA ARG A 493 -10.80 26.78 1.84
C ARG A 493 -10.04 25.72 1.04
N LEU A 494 -9.14 26.18 0.18
CA LEU A 494 -8.22 25.30 -0.54
C LEU A 494 -6.84 25.33 0.12
N LEU A 495 -6.18 24.18 0.22
CA LEU A 495 -4.81 24.05 0.71
C LEU A 495 -3.95 23.34 -0.33
N LEU A 496 -2.84 23.96 -0.73
CA LEU A 496 -1.81 23.35 -1.56
C LEU A 496 -0.61 22.97 -0.68
N VAL A 497 -0.32 21.67 -0.59
CA VAL A 497 0.84 21.11 0.09
C VAL A 497 1.94 20.85 -0.93
N LEU A 498 3.06 21.54 -0.80
CA LEU A 498 4.26 21.39 -1.62
C LEU A 498 5.32 20.59 -0.84
N ILE A 499 5.60 19.39 -1.31
CA ILE A 499 6.67 18.51 -0.83
C ILE A 499 7.91 18.79 -1.68
N ASP A 500 8.78 19.67 -1.18
CA ASP A 500 9.97 20.12 -1.88
C ASP A 500 11.09 19.07 -1.78
N GLU A 501 11.77 18.83 -2.90
CA GLU A 501 12.81 17.82 -3.09
C GLU A 501 12.36 16.42 -2.64
N MET A 502 11.18 16.00 -3.10
CA MET A 502 10.52 14.78 -2.64
C MET A 502 11.36 13.50 -2.85
N ASN A 503 12.32 13.54 -3.77
CA ASN A 503 13.19 12.43 -4.10
C ASN A 503 14.57 12.46 -3.41
N LEU A 504 14.75 13.35 -2.43
CA LEU A 504 15.91 13.34 -1.55
C LEU A 504 15.94 12.10 -0.64
N ALA A 505 14.76 11.58 -0.30
CA ALA A 505 14.55 10.29 0.33
C ALA A 505 13.75 9.36 -0.59
N ARG A 506 13.72 8.06 -0.29
CA ARG A 506 12.90 7.09 -1.03
C ARG A 506 11.42 7.37 -0.78
N THR A 507 10.76 8.00 -1.76
CA THR A 507 9.36 8.44 -1.67
C THR A 507 8.40 7.33 -1.23
N GLU A 508 8.66 6.09 -1.63
CA GLU A 508 7.82 4.95 -1.27
C GLU A 508 7.79 4.67 0.23
N TYR A 509 8.85 5.01 0.98
CA TYR A 509 8.92 4.68 2.41
C TYR A 509 8.02 5.57 3.25
N TYR A 510 8.01 6.88 2.99
CA TYR A 510 7.18 7.81 3.77
C TYR A 510 5.82 8.10 3.13
N PHE A 511 5.64 7.88 1.81
CA PHE A 511 4.45 8.34 1.08
C PHE A 511 3.52 7.21 0.59
N SER A 512 3.96 5.94 0.60
CA SER A 512 3.18 4.85 0.00
C SER A 512 1.86 4.55 0.70
N GLU A 513 1.86 4.51 2.05
CA GLU A 513 0.64 4.34 2.84
C GLU A 513 -0.34 5.47 2.55
N PHE A 514 0.16 6.70 2.52
CA PHE A 514 -0.63 7.89 2.23
C PHE A 514 -1.32 7.80 0.87
N LEU A 515 -0.57 7.47 -0.18
CA LEU A 515 -1.12 7.26 -1.53
C LEU A 515 -2.17 6.14 -1.56
N SER A 516 -1.98 5.07 -0.78
CA SER A 516 -2.95 3.99 -0.68
C SER A 516 -4.27 4.46 -0.06
N ARG A 517 -4.22 5.29 0.99
CA ARG A 517 -5.43 5.85 1.62
C ARG A 517 -6.17 6.82 0.69
N LEU A 518 -5.45 7.66 -0.05
CA LEU A 518 -6.04 8.56 -1.06
C LEU A 518 -6.68 7.80 -2.23
N GLU A 519 -6.24 6.58 -2.53
CA GLU A 519 -6.91 5.71 -3.50
C GLU A 519 -8.22 5.14 -2.99
N LEU A 520 -8.22 4.64 -1.75
CA LEU A 520 -9.42 4.14 -1.11
C LEU A 520 -10.45 5.26 -0.93
N ARG A 521 -10.01 6.49 -0.67
CA ARG A 521 -10.84 7.70 -0.60
C ARG A 521 -11.77 7.83 -1.82
N ARG A 522 -11.27 7.54 -3.02
CA ARG A 522 -12.06 7.62 -4.26
C ARG A 522 -13.24 6.64 -4.29
N ALA A 523 -13.13 5.49 -3.62
CA ALA A 523 -14.21 4.51 -3.56
C ALA A 523 -15.32 4.93 -2.57
N VAL A 524 -15.05 5.88 -1.67
CA VAL A 524 -16.00 6.35 -0.66
C VAL A 524 -16.96 7.37 -1.28
N LYS A 525 -18.14 6.90 -1.69
CA LYS A 525 -19.20 7.75 -2.27
C LYS A 525 -19.79 8.74 -1.27
N ASP A 526 -19.92 8.31 -0.02
CA ASP A 526 -20.49 9.13 1.06
C ASP A 526 -19.52 9.13 2.26
N PRO A 527 -18.65 10.15 2.34
CA PRO A 527 -17.72 10.28 3.43
C PRO A 527 -18.37 10.63 4.77
N SER A 528 -19.66 10.97 4.84
CA SER A 528 -20.32 11.27 6.13
C SER A 528 -20.46 10.02 7.02
N LEU A 529 -20.47 8.83 6.42
CA LEU A 529 -20.59 7.55 7.11
C LEU A 529 -19.22 7.05 7.58
N SER A 530 -18.96 7.11 8.89
CA SER A 530 -17.69 6.72 9.51
C SER A 530 -17.24 5.29 9.15
N THR A 531 -18.16 4.32 9.06
CA THR A 531 -17.84 2.92 8.73
C THR A 531 -17.29 2.72 7.32
N LYS A 532 -17.64 3.59 6.37
CA LYS A 532 -17.12 3.56 4.99
C LYS A 532 -15.83 4.37 4.86
N ARG A 533 -15.66 5.37 5.71
CA ARG A 533 -14.53 6.30 5.70
C ARG A 533 -13.28 5.67 6.32
N SER A 534 -13.45 4.87 7.37
CA SER A 534 -12.36 4.30 8.19
C SER A 534 -11.26 3.58 7.41
N GLU A 535 -11.59 2.90 6.31
CA GLU A 535 -10.60 2.21 5.47
C GLU A 535 -9.68 3.17 4.70
N ALA A 536 -10.17 4.39 4.41
CA ALA A 536 -9.47 5.42 3.68
C ALA A 536 -8.87 6.51 4.59
N GLU A 537 -9.00 6.38 5.91
CA GLU A 537 -8.40 7.27 6.89
C GLU A 537 -6.95 6.88 7.20
N ILE A 538 -6.15 7.88 7.57
CA ILE A 538 -4.79 7.68 8.05
C ILE A 538 -4.83 7.63 9.56
N GLU A 539 -4.31 6.56 10.14
CA GLU A 539 -4.20 6.42 11.59
C GLU A 539 -2.92 7.10 12.06
N LEU A 540 -3.05 8.01 13.03
CA LEU A 540 -1.91 8.61 13.70
C LEU A 540 -1.55 7.74 14.91
N ASP A 541 -0.36 7.16 14.88
CA ASP A 541 0.16 6.37 16.00
C ASP A 541 0.48 7.30 17.18
N ALA A 542 -0.34 7.21 18.20
CA ALA A 542 -0.35 8.11 19.33
C ALA A 542 0.04 7.43 20.65
N GLY A 543 0.72 6.30 20.56
CA GLY A 543 1.23 5.60 21.72
C GLY A 543 0.16 4.78 22.47
N PRO A 544 0.44 4.39 23.74
CA PRO A 544 -0.41 3.47 24.48
C PRO A 544 -1.65 4.20 25.00
N GLY A 545 -2.81 3.84 24.45
CA GLY A 545 -4.12 4.33 24.85
C GLY A 545 -5.22 3.75 23.97
N GLU A 546 -6.48 3.81 24.43
CA GLU A 546 -7.62 3.32 23.65
C GLU A 546 -8.04 4.30 22.52
N GLN A 547 -7.63 5.57 22.61
CA GLN A 547 -7.98 6.60 21.63
C GLN A 547 -7.02 6.60 20.45
N ARG A 548 -7.53 6.27 19.25
CA ARG A 548 -6.80 6.33 17.98
C ARG A 548 -7.29 7.54 17.19
N PHE A 549 -6.38 8.43 16.80
CA PHE A 549 -6.71 9.58 15.95
C PHE A 549 -6.66 9.17 14.48
N ARG A 550 -7.73 9.49 13.75
CA ARG A 550 -7.85 9.17 12.34
C ARG A 550 -8.06 10.44 11.52
N LEU A 551 -7.29 10.56 10.45
CA LEU A 551 -7.35 11.70 9.54
C LEU A 551 -8.04 11.31 8.25
N TRP A 552 -9.08 12.06 7.90
CA TRP A 552 -9.62 12.09 6.55
C TRP A 552 -9.01 13.24 5.77
N VAL A 553 -8.29 12.91 4.70
CA VAL A 553 -7.75 13.93 3.79
C VAL A 553 -8.87 14.43 2.89
N ALA A 554 -9.35 15.64 3.16
CA ALA A 554 -10.42 16.26 2.39
C ALA A 554 -10.01 16.58 0.94
N HIS A 555 -10.99 16.66 0.04
CA HIS A 555 -10.79 16.88 -1.42
C HIS A 555 -10.36 18.32 -1.78
N ASN A 556 -10.32 19.21 -0.81
CA ASN A 556 -9.83 20.59 -0.92
C ASN A 556 -8.34 20.72 -0.54
N VAL A 557 -7.63 19.60 -0.35
CA VAL A 557 -6.19 19.54 -0.10
C VAL A 557 -5.49 18.93 -1.31
N PHE A 558 -4.56 19.67 -1.92
CA PHE A 558 -3.82 19.27 -3.11
C PHE A 558 -2.35 19.01 -2.77
N PHE A 559 -1.77 17.94 -3.32
CA PHE A 559 -0.36 17.59 -3.11
C PHE A 559 0.46 17.80 -4.37
N VAL A 560 1.54 18.56 -4.24
CA VAL A 560 2.52 18.81 -5.29
C VAL A 560 3.89 18.41 -4.76
N GLY A 561 4.66 17.67 -5.53
CA GLY A 561 6.04 17.33 -5.22
C GLY A 561 7.01 17.99 -6.20
N THR A 562 8.17 18.45 -5.74
CA THR A 562 9.26 18.84 -6.65
C THR A 562 10.34 17.78 -6.65
N MET A 563 10.93 17.55 -7.83
CA MET A 563 11.94 16.52 -8.03
C MET A 563 13.10 17.10 -8.85
N ASN A 564 14.33 16.89 -8.39
CA ASN A 564 15.51 17.13 -9.21
C ASN A 564 15.83 15.86 -10.01
N GLU A 565 16.35 16.00 -11.23
CA GLU A 565 16.72 14.86 -12.08
C GLU A 565 18.24 14.53 -12.02
N ASP A 566 18.92 15.02 -10.98
CA ASP A 566 20.36 14.91 -10.81
C ASP A 566 20.77 13.53 -10.23
N GLU A 567 22.00 13.07 -10.52
CA GLU A 567 22.52 11.74 -10.12
C GLU A 567 22.50 11.48 -8.61
N THR A 568 22.47 12.55 -7.80
CA THR A 568 22.45 12.48 -6.33
C THR A 568 21.07 12.20 -5.75
N THR A 569 20.05 12.04 -6.59
CA THR A 569 18.66 11.94 -6.16
C THR A 569 18.02 10.61 -6.57
N GLN A 570 17.06 10.12 -5.78
CA GLN A 570 16.42 8.83 -6.03
C GLN A 570 15.46 8.92 -7.22
N THR A 571 15.37 7.87 -8.02
CA THR A 571 14.33 7.77 -9.05
C THR A 571 13.01 7.36 -8.43
N LEU A 572 11.89 7.96 -8.85
CA LEU A 572 10.56 7.51 -8.46
C LEU A 572 10.28 6.11 -9.00
N SER A 573 9.70 5.23 -8.17
CA SER A 573 9.24 3.92 -8.64
C SER A 573 8.02 4.03 -9.55
N ASP A 574 7.80 2.98 -10.36
CA ASP A 574 6.60 2.85 -11.19
C ASP A 574 5.30 2.94 -10.37
N LYS A 575 5.31 2.47 -9.11
CA LYS A 575 4.16 2.56 -8.21
C LYS A 575 3.78 4.00 -7.89
N VAL A 576 4.76 4.90 -7.74
CA VAL A 576 4.50 6.32 -7.49
C VAL A 576 4.16 7.03 -8.80
N LEU A 577 4.88 6.73 -9.89
CA LEU A 577 4.63 7.29 -11.22
C LEU A 577 3.21 7.02 -11.73
N ASP A 578 2.68 5.82 -11.51
CA ASP A 578 1.29 5.47 -11.90
C ASP A 578 0.24 6.33 -11.17
N ARG A 579 0.59 6.83 -9.99
CA ARG A 579 -0.24 7.63 -9.09
C ARG A 579 -0.02 9.13 -9.26
N ALA A 580 1.01 9.52 -10.02
CA ALA A 580 1.41 10.90 -10.21
C ALA A 580 1.09 11.44 -11.61
N ASN A 581 0.96 12.75 -11.73
CA ASN A 581 1.16 13.45 -12.99
C ASN A 581 2.53 14.13 -12.97
N VAL A 582 3.44 13.75 -13.86
CA VAL A 582 4.83 14.23 -13.85
C VAL A 582 5.04 15.28 -14.94
N LEU A 583 5.10 16.55 -14.55
CA LEU A 583 5.41 17.65 -15.45
C LEU A 583 6.92 17.87 -15.48
N ARG A 584 7.53 17.77 -16.65
CA ARG A 584 8.97 17.99 -16.83
C ARG A 584 9.24 19.40 -17.33
N PHE A 585 10.15 20.08 -16.65
CA PHE A 585 10.66 21.39 -17.04
C PHE A 585 11.98 21.19 -17.77
N GLY A 586 12.00 21.58 -19.04
CA GLY A 586 13.23 21.62 -19.85
C GLY A 586 14.23 22.66 -19.33
N LYS A 587 15.42 22.68 -19.93
CA LYS A 587 16.43 23.70 -19.64
C LYS A 587 15.84 25.10 -19.92
N PRO A 588 15.97 26.08 -19.01
CA PRO A 588 15.54 27.45 -19.28
C PRO A 588 16.27 27.98 -20.51
N ASP A 589 15.58 28.73 -21.38
CA ASP A 589 16.23 29.39 -22.51
C ASP A 589 17.25 30.41 -21.97
N GLU A 590 18.50 30.31 -22.40
CA GLU A 590 19.58 31.24 -22.03
C GLU A 590 19.26 32.67 -22.48
N ASN A 591 18.37 32.83 -23.47
CA ASN A 591 17.90 34.12 -23.98
C ASN A 591 16.67 34.67 -23.26
N ALA A 592 16.10 33.94 -22.28
CA ALA A 592 15.05 34.46 -21.42
C ALA A 592 15.64 35.58 -20.57
N ARG A 593 15.60 36.80 -21.12
CA ARG A 593 16.10 38.02 -20.47
C ARG A 593 15.52 38.03 -19.06
N VAL A 594 16.40 38.15 -18.07
CA VAL A 594 16.02 38.48 -16.69
C VAL A 594 15.16 39.75 -16.77
N VAL A 595 13.84 39.57 -16.79
CA VAL A 595 12.90 40.69 -16.73
C VAL A 595 13.21 41.35 -15.40
N ARG A 596 13.76 42.57 -15.45
CA ARG A 596 14.07 43.34 -14.25
C ARG A 596 12.85 43.31 -13.36
N GLN A 597 13.02 42.88 -12.10
CA GLN A 597 11.99 42.99 -11.07
C GLN A 597 11.46 44.42 -11.10
N GLY A 598 10.26 44.59 -11.64
CA GLY A 598 9.50 45.81 -11.39
C GLY A 598 9.27 45.85 -9.89
N ASN A 599 9.50 46.99 -9.25
CA ASN A 599 9.11 47.29 -7.86
C ASN A 599 7.57 47.28 -7.65
N GLY A 600 6.83 46.52 -8.45
CA GLY A 600 5.40 46.34 -8.33
C GLY A 600 5.13 45.45 -7.13
N ASN A 601 4.73 46.07 -6.02
CA ASN A 601 4.08 45.38 -4.91
C ASN A 601 2.73 44.85 -5.43
N HIS A 602 2.71 43.71 -6.09
CA HIS A 602 1.50 43.06 -6.59
C HIS A 602 1.31 41.82 -5.74
N GLY A 603 0.69 42.06 -4.59
CA GLY A 603 0.58 41.10 -3.50
C GLY A 603 -0.24 39.87 -3.87
N ALA A 604 -0.06 38.82 -3.06
CA ALA A 604 -0.94 37.67 -3.02
C ALA A 604 -2.42 38.07 -3.08
N SER A 605 -3.27 37.19 -3.58
CA SER A 605 -4.71 37.46 -3.64
C SER A 605 -5.27 37.81 -2.26
N GLU A 606 -5.96 38.94 -2.15
CA GLU A 606 -6.66 39.32 -0.91
C GLU A 606 -7.89 38.43 -0.64
N LYS A 607 -8.47 37.83 -1.69
CA LYS A 607 -9.65 36.97 -1.61
C LYS A 607 -9.28 35.50 -1.83
N TYR A 608 -10.01 34.56 -1.23
CA TYR A 608 -9.76 33.13 -1.43
C TYR A 608 -10.70 32.51 -2.46
N LEU A 609 -10.24 31.47 -3.17
CA LEU A 609 -11.10 30.62 -3.97
C LEU A 609 -11.73 29.55 -3.08
N SER A 610 -13.06 29.45 -3.10
CA SER A 610 -13.77 28.41 -2.34
C SER A 610 -13.65 27.03 -2.98
N TYR A 611 -13.71 25.98 -2.17
CA TYR A 611 -13.79 24.61 -2.69
C TYR A 611 -15.04 24.38 -3.53
N LYS A 612 -16.17 25.00 -3.15
CA LYS A 612 -17.40 24.95 -3.95
C LYS A 612 -17.20 25.48 -5.37
N GLN A 613 -16.50 26.61 -5.53
CA GLN A 613 -16.18 27.17 -6.86
C GLN A 613 -15.23 26.27 -7.64
N TRP A 614 -14.15 25.79 -7.00
CA TRP A 614 -13.21 24.85 -7.64
C TRP A 614 -13.92 23.60 -8.16
N ARG A 615 -14.83 23.03 -7.37
CA ARG A 615 -15.63 21.86 -7.75
C ARG A 615 -16.55 22.17 -8.94
N GLY A 616 -17.00 23.41 -9.11
CA GLY A 616 -17.78 23.85 -10.26
C GLY A 616 -17.01 23.80 -11.59
N TRP A 617 -15.68 23.85 -11.56
CA TRP A 617 -14.81 23.73 -12.74
C TRP A 617 -14.45 22.27 -13.08
N LEU A 618 -14.81 21.31 -12.22
CA LEU A 618 -14.57 19.89 -12.48
C LEU A 618 -15.60 19.33 -13.46
N ARG A 619 -15.11 18.56 -14.41
CA ARG A 619 -15.92 17.87 -15.42
C ARG A 619 -15.81 16.36 -15.24
N GLU A 620 -16.93 15.66 -15.35
CA GLU A 620 -16.94 14.21 -15.44
C GLU A 620 -16.63 13.79 -16.88
N PHE A 621 -15.76 12.79 -17.04
CA PHE A 621 -15.52 12.18 -18.35
C PHE A 621 -16.78 11.42 -18.81
N LYS A 622 -17.42 11.88 -19.88
CA LYS A 622 -18.60 11.23 -20.44
C LYS A 622 -18.21 10.48 -21.71
N GLY A 623 -18.66 9.24 -21.83
CA GLY A 623 -18.40 8.42 -23.02
C GLY A 623 -18.99 8.97 -24.33
N ASN A 624 -19.85 10.00 -24.27
CA ASN A 624 -20.50 10.63 -25.42
C ASN A 624 -19.84 11.95 -25.85
N ASP A 625 -18.73 12.36 -25.24
CA ASP A 625 -18.03 13.57 -25.67
C ASP A 625 -17.47 13.36 -27.09
N GLU A 626 -17.47 14.39 -27.95
CA GLU A 626 -17.11 14.26 -29.38
C GLU A 626 -15.71 13.67 -29.61
N TRP A 627 -14.80 13.90 -28.66
CA TRP A 627 -13.41 13.44 -28.67
C TRP A 627 -13.20 12.12 -27.90
N ALA A 628 -14.20 11.60 -27.18
CA ALA A 628 -14.04 10.42 -26.32
C ALA A 628 -13.68 9.16 -27.11
N GLU A 629 -14.27 8.97 -28.29
CA GLU A 629 -13.97 7.83 -29.17
C GLU A 629 -12.53 7.89 -29.69
N GLN A 630 -12.07 9.08 -30.11
CA GLN A 630 -10.69 9.28 -30.57
C GLN A 630 -9.67 9.01 -29.46
N VAL A 631 -9.90 9.57 -28.27
CA VAL A 631 -9.05 9.33 -27.09
C VAL A 631 -9.02 7.85 -26.71
N SER A 632 -10.17 7.16 -26.77
CA SER A 632 -10.25 5.73 -26.49
C SER A 632 -9.48 4.89 -27.52
N ASN A 633 -9.56 5.25 -28.81
CA ASN A 633 -8.81 4.60 -29.88
C ASN A 633 -7.30 4.76 -29.68
N TRP A 634 -6.81 5.99 -29.48
CA TRP A 634 -5.38 6.24 -29.21
C TRP A 634 -4.92 5.48 -27.96
N THR A 635 -5.70 5.48 -26.89
CA THR A 635 -5.31 4.77 -25.66
C THR A 635 -5.25 3.25 -25.87
N THR A 636 -6.18 2.68 -26.63
CA THR A 636 -6.18 1.25 -26.96
C THR A 636 -4.96 0.88 -27.80
N ARG A 637 -4.63 1.69 -28.83
CA ARG A 637 -3.44 1.49 -29.66
C ARG A 637 -2.15 1.60 -28.85
N LEU A 638 -2.03 2.60 -27.97
CA LEU A 638 -0.87 2.74 -27.08
C LEU A 638 -0.71 1.55 -26.15
N ASN A 639 -1.80 1.05 -25.56
CA ASN A 639 -1.73 -0.12 -24.68
C ASN A 639 -1.32 -1.38 -25.44
N ALA A 640 -1.82 -1.56 -26.67
CA ALA A 640 -1.43 -2.66 -27.54
C ALA A 640 0.06 -2.61 -27.93
N ALA A 641 0.58 -1.41 -28.24
CA ALA A 641 2.01 -1.20 -28.52
C ALA A 641 2.87 -1.54 -27.30
N LEU A 642 2.53 -1.02 -26.12
CA LEU A 642 3.23 -1.27 -24.86
C LEU A 642 3.15 -2.75 -24.41
N ASN A 643 2.08 -3.46 -24.76
CA ASN A 643 1.96 -4.89 -24.45
C ASN A 643 3.04 -5.73 -25.18
N ARG A 644 3.47 -5.32 -26.38
CA ARG A 644 4.53 -6.02 -27.14
C ARG A 644 5.90 -6.01 -26.46
N VAL A 645 6.14 -4.99 -25.63
CA VAL A 645 7.39 -4.82 -24.85
C VAL A 645 7.21 -5.26 -23.39
N GLY A 646 6.10 -5.91 -23.06
CA GLY A 646 5.81 -6.41 -21.71
C GLY A 646 5.51 -5.31 -20.69
N ARG A 647 5.07 -4.12 -21.12
CA ARG A 647 4.78 -2.98 -20.24
C ARG A 647 3.36 -2.41 -20.41
N PRO A 648 2.29 -3.23 -20.48
CA PRO A 648 0.92 -2.71 -20.60
C PRO A 648 0.53 -1.87 -19.38
N PHE A 649 -0.44 -0.96 -19.54
CA PHE A 649 -1.00 -0.21 -18.43
C PHE A 649 -2.42 -0.66 -18.10
N GLY A 650 -2.75 -0.64 -16.81
CA GLY A 650 -4.05 -1.08 -16.29
C GLY A 650 -5.15 -0.04 -16.43
N PHE A 651 -6.37 -0.43 -16.03
CA PHE A 651 -7.58 0.40 -16.11
C PHE A 651 -7.47 1.76 -15.42
N ARG A 652 -6.64 1.89 -14.38
CA ARG A 652 -6.39 3.16 -13.70
C ARG A 652 -5.79 4.22 -14.63
N VAL A 653 -4.79 3.85 -15.42
CA VAL A 653 -4.13 4.80 -16.33
C VAL A 653 -5.10 5.24 -17.41
N LEU A 654 -5.92 4.32 -17.94
CA LEU A 654 -7.00 4.63 -18.87
C LEU A 654 -7.98 5.67 -18.27
N GLN A 655 -8.44 5.45 -17.03
CA GLN A 655 -9.34 6.40 -16.36
C GLN A 655 -8.66 7.75 -16.10
N ALA A 656 -7.39 7.75 -15.72
CA ALA A 656 -6.62 8.97 -15.49
C ALA A 656 -6.51 9.80 -16.77
N ILE A 657 -6.20 9.17 -17.91
CA ILE A 657 -6.11 9.84 -19.21
C ILE A 657 -7.46 10.47 -19.58
N GLY A 658 -8.55 9.70 -19.51
CA GLY A 658 -9.89 10.20 -19.84
C GLY A 658 -10.31 11.37 -18.94
N HIS A 659 -10.08 11.24 -17.62
CA HIS A 659 -10.39 12.31 -16.66
C HIS A 659 -9.52 13.56 -16.88
N TYR A 660 -8.25 13.39 -17.25
CA TYR A 660 -7.36 14.51 -17.55
C TYR A 660 -7.80 15.28 -18.78
N VAL A 661 -8.13 14.58 -19.87
CA VAL A 661 -8.62 15.24 -21.09
C VAL A 661 -9.94 15.98 -20.80
N ALA A 662 -10.88 15.34 -20.09
CA ALA A 662 -12.16 15.96 -19.73
C ALA A 662 -12.01 17.25 -18.93
N ASN A 663 -11.01 17.30 -18.05
CA ASN A 663 -10.74 18.44 -17.18
C ASN A 663 -9.75 19.45 -17.78
N TYR A 664 -9.31 19.29 -19.03
CA TYR A 664 -8.39 20.24 -19.62
C TYR A 664 -9.09 21.59 -19.89
N PRO A 665 -8.46 22.74 -19.55
CA PRO A 665 -9.04 24.06 -19.78
C PRO A 665 -9.45 24.26 -21.24
N ARG A 666 -10.74 24.55 -21.43
CA ARG A 666 -11.37 24.77 -22.75
C ARG A 666 -11.22 23.57 -23.70
N VAL A 667 -11.36 22.34 -23.20
CA VAL A 667 -11.23 21.12 -24.02
C VAL A 667 -12.13 21.09 -25.27
N GLU A 668 -13.29 21.75 -25.22
CA GLU A 668 -14.26 21.85 -26.34
C GLU A 668 -13.77 22.76 -27.48
N ASP A 669 -12.75 23.58 -27.25
CA ASP A 669 -12.24 24.50 -28.27
C ASP A 669 -11.34 23.74 -29.27
N GLY A 670 -11.92 23.33 -30.39
CA GLY A 670 -11.19 22.79 -31.55
C GLY A 670 -10.35 21.55 -31.21
N GLU A 671 -9.03 21.65 -31.36
CA GLU A 671 -8.11 20.52 -31.18
C GLU A 671 -7.43 20.48 -29.80
N ARG A 672 -7.90 21.24 -28.80
CA ARG A 672 -7.27 21.29 -27.46
C ARG A 672 -7.27 19.94 -26.75
N PHE A 673 -8.24 19.07 -27.00
CA PHE A 673 -8.24 17.70 -26.47
C PHE A 673 -7.04 16.88 -26.95
N LYS A 674 -6.50 17.16 -28.15
CA LYS A 674 -5.28 16.51 -28.66
C LYS A 674 -4.05 16.93 -27.84
N LEU A 675 -3.95 18.21 -27.48
CA LEU A 675 -2.90 18.73 -26.60
C LEU A 675 -2.98 18.10 -25.20
N ALA A 676 -4.20 17.98 -24.66
CA ALA A 676 -4.43 17.33 -23.37
C ALA A 676 -4.01 15.85 -23.40
N PHE A 677 -4.30 15.14 -24.49
CA PHE A 677 -3.86 13.77 -24.69
C PHE A 677 -2.34 13.67 -24.84
N ALA A 678 -1.73 14.58 -25.60
CA ALA A 678 -0.27 14.67 -25.73
C ALA A 678 0.42 14.89 -24.38
N ASP A 679 -0.16 15.73 -23.51
CA ASP A 679 0.34 15.93 -22.14
C ASP A 679 0.28 14.62 -21.34
N GLN A 680 -0.78 13.82 -21.48
CA GLN A 680 -0.86 12.50 -20.83
C GLN A 680 0.12 11.46 -21.41
N VAL A 681 0.37 11.50 -22.72
CA VAL A 681 1.42 10.68 -23.34
C VAL A 681 2.77 11.00 -22.69
N GLU A 682 3.13 12.27 -22.56
CA GLU A 682 4.36 12.69 -21.90
C GLU A 682 4.40 12.30 -20.41
N GLN A 683 3.31 12.54 -19.67
CA GLN A 683 3.26 12.38 -18.23
C GLN A 683 3.21 10.90 -17.78
N LYS A 684 2.58 10.01 -18.56
CA LYS A 684 2.28 8.63 -18.13
C LYS A 684 2.81 7.54 -19.05
N ILE A 685 2.84 7.78 -20.36
CA ILE A 685 3.20 6.76 -21.35
C ILE A 685 4.70 6.74 -21.58
N ILE A 686 5.31 7.91 -21.82
CA ILE A 686 6.75 8.02 -22.07
C ILE A 686 7.61 7.47 -20.91
N PRO A 687 7.29 7.71 -19.62
CA PRO A 687 8.04 7.11 -18.52
C PRO A 687 8.10 5.57 -18.59
N LYS A 688 7.03 4.92 -19.06
CA LYS A 688 6.96 3.45 -19.17
C LYS A 688 7.81 2.89 -20.30
N ILE A 689 8.12 3.67 -21.34
CA ILE A 689 9.01 3.23 -22.43
C ILE A 689 10.49 3.55 -22.19
N ARG A 690 10.82 4.29 -21.13
CA ARG A 690 12.20 4.59 -20.75
C ARG A 690 12.96 3.30 -20.42
N GLY A 691 14.19 3.19 -20.93
CA GLY A 691 15.07 2.04 -20.70
C GLY A 691 14.65 0.76 -21.44
N ILE A 692 13.75 0.84 -22.43
CA ILE A 692 13.53 -0.27 -23.35
C ILE A 692 14.75 -0.44 -24.24
N ASP A 693 15.18 -1.70 -24.41
CA ASP A 693 16.26 -2.10 -25.29
C ASP A 693 15.81 -2.01 -26.76
N LEU A 694 16.51 -1.18 -27.53
CA LEU A 694 16.22 -0.90 -28.94
C LEU A 694 16.73 -2.00 -29.89
N SER A 695 17.44 -3.00 -29.38
CA SER A 695 17.93 -4.14 -30.17
C SER A 695 16.83 -5.10 -30.64
N THR A 696 15.64 -5.03 -30.02
CA THR A 696 14.52 -5.94 -30.32
C THR A 696 13.55 -5.31 -31.33
N ASP A 697 13.07 -6.09 -32.30
CA ASP A 697 12.09 -5.62 -33.30
C ASP A 697 10.79 -5.11 -32.63
N ASN A 698 10.30 -5.82 -31.61
CA ASN A 698 9.12 -5.43 -30.83
C ASN A 698 9.27 -4.03 -30.20
N ALA A 699 10.48 -3.65 -29.78
CA ALA A 699 10.73 -2.33 -29.21
C ALA A 699 10.65 -1.23 -30.28
N ASN A 700 11.23 -1.49 -31.45
CA ASN A 700 11.17 -0.55 -32.58
C ASN A 700 9.76 -0.39 -33.13
N GLU A 701 8.97 -1.48 -33.20
CA GLU A 701 7.55 -1.42 -33.56
C GLU A 701 6.74 -0.62 -32.53
N CYS A 702 6.94 -0.89 -31.23
CA CYS A 702 6.28 -0.14 -30.15
C CYS A 702 6.55 1.36 -30.27
N LEU A 703 7.82 1.76 -30.43
CA LEU A 703 8.17 3.17 -30.56
C LEU A 703 7.64 3.82 -31.84
N SER A 704 7.53 3.05 -32.94
CA SER A 704 6.96 3.55 -34.20
C SER A 704 5.46 3.81 -34.08
N GLU A 705 4.72 2.94 -33.37
CA GLU A 705 3.30 3.17 -33.08
C GLU A 705 3.10 4.39 -32.16
N VAL A 706 3.95 4.55 -31.15
CA VAL A 706 3.91 5.74 -30.27
C VAL A 706 4.19 7.01 -31.09
N GLU A 707 5.19 7.00 -31.98
CA GLU A 707 5.51 8.12 -32.87
C GLU A 707 4.37 8.45 -33.83
N ALA A 708 3.71 7.43 -34.40
CA ALA A 708 2.56 7.61 -35.28
C ALA A 708 1.40 8.29 -34.55
N ILE A 709 1.11 7.85 -33.31
CA ILE A 709 0.06 8.47 -32.49
C ILE A 709 0.44 9.92 -32.15
N ILE A 710 1.69 10.18 -31.74
CA ILE A 710 2.16 11.55 -31.47
C ILE A 710 2.00 12.45 -32.71
N ALA A 711 2.27 11.94 -33.91
CA ALA A 711 2.08 12.68 -35.15
C ALA A 711 0.60 12.99 -35.43
N GLU A 712 -0.33 12.07 -35.13
CA GLU A 712 -1.78 12.30 -35.24
C GLU A 712 -2.30 13.40 -34.30
N LEU A 713 -1.62 13.61 -33.15
CA LEU A 713 -1.99 14.65 -32.19
C LEU A 713 -1.67 16.07 -32.69
N GLY A 714 -0.82 16.22 -33.70
CA GLY A 714 -0.45 17.53 -34.27
C GLY A 714 0.47 18.37 -33.38
N ASP A 715 1.06 17.79 -32.33
CA ASP A 715 1.97 18.46 -31.41
C ASP A 715 3.42 18.42 -31.93
N ARG A 716 3.85 19.52 -32.57
CA ARG A 716 5.19 19.61 -33.18
C ARG A 716 6.31 19.51 -32.16
N ASP A 717 6.18 20.19 -31.01
CA ASP A 717 7.23 20.18 -29.98
C ASP A 717 7.44 18.77 -29.42
N LEU A 718 6.34 18.04 -29.16
CA LEU A 718 6.43 16.65 -28.70
C LEU A 718 6.96 15.72 -29.79
N SER A 719 6.48 15.88 -31.03
CA SER A 719 6.91 15.06 -32.17
C SER A 719 8.40 15.21 -32.45
N ASP A 720 8.89 16.44 -32.57
CA ASP A 720 10.29 16.74 -32.87
C ASP A 720 11.22 16.24 -31.75
N THR A 721 10.80 16.41 -30.49
CA THR A 721 11.55 15.93 -29.33
C THR A 721 11.56 14.40 -29.28
N PHE A 722 10.44 13.73 -29.59
CA PHE A 722 10.34 12.28 -29.62
C PHE A 722 11.22 11.66 -30.69
N SER A 723 11.18 12.17 -31.91
CA SER A 723 12.04 11.69 -33.00
C SER A 723 13.52 11.93 -32.69
N SER A 724 13.87 13.08 -32.10
CA SER A 724 15.24 13.38 -31.65
C SER A 724 15.72 12.40 -30.57
N ALA A 725 14.90 12.17 -29.54
CA ALA A 725 15.19 11.23 -28.46
C ALA A 725 15.36 9.80 -28.98
N ARG A 726 14.50 9.36 -29.91
CA ARG A 726 14.60 8.04 -30.56
C ARG A 726 15.92 7.90 -31.33
N ASN A 727 16.34 8.93 -32.07
CA ASN A 727 17.58 8.92 -32.84
C ASN A 727 18.83 8.90 -31.95
N GLU A 728 18.87 9.73 -30.91
CA GLU A 728 19.98 9.73 -29.93
C GLU A 728 20.09 8.38 -29.21
N SER A 729 18.94 7.81 -28.84
CA SER A 729 18.87 6.53 -28.12
C SER A 729 19.39 5.35 -28.94
N ARG A 730 19.33 5.39 -30.28
CA ARG A 730 19.89 4.33 -31.15
C ARG A 730 21.39 4.13 -30.95
N MET A 731 22.13 5.18 -30.58
CA MET A 731 23.56 5.06 -30.31
C MET A 731 23.86 4.41 -28.95
N VAL A 732 22.96 4.57 -27.98
CA VAL A 732 23.10 4.06 -26.60
C VAL A 732 22.50 2.65 -26.48
N GLY A 733 21.64 2.23 -27.41
CA GLY A 733 20.95 0.93 -27.41
C GLY A 733 19.74 0.88 -26.48
N MET A 734 19.47 1.91 -25.68
CA MET A 734 18.32 2.01 -24.80
C MET A 734 17.59 3.33 -24.99
N PHE A 735 16.25 3.30 -24.95
CA PHE A 735 15.44 4.52 -25.07
C PHE A 735 15.61 5.45 -23.86
N GLN A 736 16.09 6.67 -24.11
CA GLN A 736 16.23 7.73 -23.13
C GLN A 736 15.30 8.90 -23.47
N TRP A 737 14.69 9.49 -22.44
CA TRP A 737 13.81 10.65 -22.57
C TRP A 737 14.21 11.72 -21.56
N ARG A 738 14.33 12.97 -22.04
CA ARG A 738 14.75 14.14 -21.25
C ARG A 738 13.65 15.19 -21.07
N GLY A 739 12.42 14.93 -21.54
CA GLY A 739 11.30 15.87 -21.50
C GLY A 739 11.19 16.78 -22.72
N VAL A 740 10.02 17.40 -22.90
CA VAL A 740 9.78 18.39 -23.98
C VAL A 740 10.13 19.79 -23.51
N THR A 741 10.96 20.50 -24.29
CA THR A 741 11.15 21.94 -24.12
C THR A 741 10.12 22.67 -24.97
N ARG A 742 9.01 23.09 -24.34
CA ARG A 742 7.93 23.81 -25.03
C ARG A 742 8.35 25.26 -25.30
N ARG A 743 8.22 25.71 -26.54
CA ARG A 743 8.50 27.11 -26.92
C ARG A 743 7.30 28.00 -26.59
N GLU A 744 7.53 29.30 -26.44
CA GLU A 744 6.43 30.25 -26.32
C GLU A 744 5.61 30.29 -27.61
N GLU A 745 4.28 30.41 -27.49
CA GLU A 745 3.42 30.75 -28.62
C GLU A 745 3.79 32.16 -29.12
N GLU A 746 4.02 32.31 -30.44
CA GLU A 746 4.48 33.55 -31.11
C GLU A 746 3.52 34.75 -31.00
N ASP A 747 2.39 34.64 -30.29
CA ASP A 747 1.40 35.70 -30.10
C ASP A 747 1.81 36.77 -29.05
N ALA A 748 3.05 36.75 -28.56
CA ALA A 748 3.59 37.90 -27.87
C ALA A 748 3.79 39.05 -28.87
N PRO A 749 3.10 40.21 -28.75
CA PRO A 749 3.45 41.36 -29.55
C PRO A 749 4.92 41.66 -29.29
N ARG A 750 5.75 41.52 -30.33
CA ARG A 750 7.10 42.08 -30.36
C ARG A 750 6.92 43.59 -30.24
N TYR A 751 6.90 44.10 -29.02
CA TYR A 751 6.99 45.54 -28.80
C TYR A 751 8.36 45.97 -29.32
N ALA A 752 8.33 46.56 -30.51
CA ALA A 752 9.46 47.23 -31.10
C ALA A 752 9.76 48.48 -30.26
N HIS A 753 10.94 48.46 -29.64
CA HIS A 753 11.71 49.58 -29.09
C HIS A 753 11.13 50.39 -27.92
#